data_AF-A0A084AI94-F1
#
_entry.id   AF-A0A084AI94-F1
#
_cell.length_a   1.000
_cell.length_b   1.000
_cell.length_c   1.000
_cell.angle_alpha   90.00
_cell.angle_beta   90.00
_cell.angle_gamma   90.00
#
_symmetry.space_group_name_H-M   'P 1'
#
loop_
_entity.id
_entity.type
_entity.pdbx_description
1 polymer ?
#
loop_
_entity_poly.entity_id
_entity_poly.type
_entity_poly.pdbx_seq_one_letter_code
_entity_poly.pdbx_strand_id
1 'polypeptide(L)'
;MTRAASPALRRLFAESCRGHLSRQVVRTRRWYSDSPSRPRTAIFFPGQGVQKVGMLTPWLEAFPSTAKQLVDEIDSFMGYKLSDVIQKGPPKVLTRTTNAQPAIMATSILILRILEKEFGFRISDHVDVALGHSLGEFAALVAGGHLTFQDSLYLVQKRAEAMSEATRKAIKEYGGEYGMVAIITEPEYMPALIETVRGFVGGSDAGNKAGNDEDVPPIEQVLIANINSKNQIVLSGNLERIKTLIAHIRQFLGHDPRAVQLHSDSPFHSPIMKPAVAVMRSLLNKKSRVPGRENEDIVTYPAQLQCISNITARPFKSKEDLKDLLARGCLDTVRWWDSIRYLDQEERVRRWVGIGPGMVGRNLVGKEVGMRGKDMVKGGGVWAITDPLEVEEVLRGLEDTRGIMDEEEVLQNSIDSKLELVVAVDRGATTPVCVAPIPGSQLTLQPQRSPSDSPSKPHDILRHDHDNTLDRLHRRHRAQRRSGQNNPLHISIFPSYDAATNSFAPIRTPLQFSLLLSSTIDVFELRAKHNAVSGDFGLLHAVDDRLAAYGAQTNTGVRLVCVVDMRGRRIGSAAGSLPSSAAPPPAVSGLREAELKPAFRAMQNAYVRLLQNPFFEPDEHTPLGGRGGRKITSRRFAEDMKRIGEGWTPGVTNLG
;
A
#
# COMPACT_ATOMS: atom_id res chain seq x y z
N MET A 1 -3.09 69.95 9.68
CA MET A 1 -2.73 70.77 10.86
C MET A 1 -2.71 69.83 12.07
N THR A 2 -1.56 69.22 12.40
CA THR A 2 -0.55 69.67 13.42
C THR A 2 -1.15 69.74 14.82
N ARG A 3 -0.68 69.07 15.88
CA ARG A 3 0.69 68.74 16.38
C ARG A 3 0.52 67.65 17.49
N ALA A 4 1.34 66.60 17.63
CA ALA A 4 2.73 66.55 18.15
C ALA A 4 2.83 67.06 19.62
N ALA A 5 3.56 66.47 20.59
CA ALA A 5 4.52 65.37 20.63
C ALA A 5 4.79 64.95 22.10
N SER A 6 5.36 63.75 22.25
CA SER A 6 6.21 63.25 23.37
C SER A 6 7.39 64.20 23.68
N PRO A 7 8.11 64.13 24.83
CA PRO A 7 9.32 63.26 24.88
C PRO A 7 9.79 62.80 26.30
N ALA A 8 10.42 61.62 26.37
CA ALA A 8 11.71 61.45 27.07
C ALA A 8 12.34 60.09 26.73
N LEU A 9 13.48 60.14 26.04
CA LEU A 9 14.33 59.02 25.61
C LEU A 9 15.79 59.48 25.75
N ARG A 10 16.68 58.52 26.10
CA ARG A 10 18.11 58.42 25.73
C ARG A 10 19.07 59.32 26.54
N ARG A 11 20.31 58.95 26.90
CA ARG A 11 21.35 58.06 26.31
C ARG A 11 22.61 58.13 27.25
N LEU A 12 23.53 57.17 27.44
CA LEU A 12 24.72 56.85 26.61
C LEU A 12 25.82 56.02 27.37
N PHE A 13 26.63 55.24 26.60
CA PHE A 13 28.03 54.72 26.80
C PHE A 13 28.38 53.77 27.99
N ALA A 14 29.36 52.83 27.98
CA ALA A 14 30.06 51.93 27.05
C ALA A 14 31.17 51.17 27.85
N GLU A 15 31.56 49.96 27.42
CA GLU A 15 32.83 49.22 27.73
C GLU A 15 33.05 48.73 29.20
N SER A 16 33.68 47.60 29.56
CA SER A 16 34.52 46.57 28.92
C SER A 16 34.64 45.36 29.89
N CYS A 17 34.65 44.11 29.37
CA CYS A 17 35.65 43.05 29.67
C CYS A 17 35.12 41.61 29.44
N ARG A 18 35.60 41.05 28.32
CA ARG A 18 35.96 39.65 28.00
C ARG A 18 36.04 38.72 29.23
N GLY A 19 35.63 37.46 29.23
CA GLY A 19 35.32 36.50 28.18
C GLY A 19 35.75 35.13 28.67
N HIS A 20 34.91 34.09 28.54
CA HIS A 20 35.35 32.69 28.46
C HIS A 20 34.28 31.88 27.72
N LEU A 21 34.75 31.18 26.69
CA LEU A 21 33.98 30.40 25.74
C LEU A 21 33.20 29.27 26.42
N SER A 22 31.86 29.35 26.45
CA SER A 22 31.03 28.17 26.66
C SER A 22 30.71 27.54 25.31
N ARG A 23 31.28 26.36 25.01
CA ARG A 23 30.72 25.44 24.02
C ARG A 23 29.29 25.09 24.47
N GLN A 24 28.30 25.84 23.99
CA GLN A 24 26.91 25.45 24.12
C GLN A 24 26.66 24.29 23.16
N VAL A 25 26.82 23.09 23.70
CA VAL A 25 26.21 21.88 23.14
C VAL A 25 24.73 22.19 22.99
N VAL A 26 24.27 22.34 21.75
CA VAL A 26 22.85 22.37 21.41
C VAL A 26 22.28 21.03 21.87
N ARG A 27 21.66 21.03 23.05
CA ARG A 27 20.85 19.91 23.52
C ARG A 27 19.64 19.82 22.60
N THR A 28 19.76 19.04 21.54
CA THR A 28 18.62 18.44 20.84
C THR A 28 17.73 17.80 21.90
N ARG A 29 16.54 18.37 22.13
CA ARG A 29 15.53 17.70 22.93
C ARG A 29 15.22 16.38 22.24
N ARG A 30 15.75 15.28 22.79
CA ARG A 30 15.24 13.93 22.57
C ARG A 30 13.74 14.01 22.85
N TRP A 31 12.95 13.80 21.81
CA TRP A 31 11.50 13.63 21.89
C TRP A 31 11.24 12.59 22.96
N TYR A 32 10.56 13.00 24.02
CA TYR A 32 10.41 12.18 25.22
C TYR A 32 9.70 10.88 24.87
N SER A 33 10.28 9.80 25.38
CA SER A 33 9.81 8.43 25.34
C SER A 33 8.48 8.26 26.08
N ASP A 34 7.46 7.84 25.37
CA ASP A 34 6.75 6.59 25.68
C ASP A 34 6.89 5.74 24.41
N SER A 35 7.19 4.45 24.53
CA SER A 35 7.17 3.54 23.37
C SER A 35 5.81 3.70 22.68
N PRO A 36 5.75 4.02 21.36
CA PRO A 36 4.48 4.25 20.75
C PRO A 36 3.68 2.95 20.81
N SER A 37 2.49 3.00 21.43
CA SER A 37 1.54 1.88 21.52
C SER A 37 0.98 1.43 20.16
N ARG A 38 1.59 1.89 19.05
CA ARG A 38 1.20 1.67 17.66
C ARG A 38 2.35 1.95 16.68
N PRO A 39 2.41 1.29 15.52
CA PRO A 39 3.39 1.62 14.49
C PRO A 39 3.25 3.06 14.00
N ARG A 40 4.37 3.65 13.56
CA ARG A 40 4.38 4.98 12.95
C ARG A 40 3.53 5.02 11.68
N THR A 41 2.74 6.09 11.54
CA THR A 41 1.78 6.30 10.47
C THR A 41 2.08 7.58 9.70
N ALA A 42 2.14 7.47 8.38
CA ALA A 42 2.10 8.60 7.47
C ALA A 42 0.69 8.80 6.92
N ILE A 43 0.21 10.04 6.91
CA ILE A 43 -0.95 10.46 6.12
C ILE A 43 -0.47 11.10 4.83
N PHE A 44 -1.05 10.73 3.69
CA PHE A 44 -0.66 11.29 2.40
C PHE A 44 -1.82 11.78 1.56
N PHE A 45 -1.53 12.79 0.73
CA PHE A 45 -2.53 13.47 -0.08
C PHE A 45 -2.18 13.43 -1.58
N PRO A 46 -3.16 13.21 -2.48
CA PRO A 46 -2.90 13.06 -3.90
C PRO A 46 -2.63 14.41 -4.58
N GLY A 47 -1.91 14.33 -5.71
CA GLY A 47 -1.65 15.45 -6.61
C GLY A 47 -2.66 15.57 -7.75
N GLN A 48 -2.34 16.42 -8.74
CA GLN A 48 -3.19 16.61 -9.93
C GLN A 48 -3.27 15.35 -10.80
N GLY A 49 -4.43 15.12 -11.44
CA GLY A 49 -4.68 13.98 -12.34
C GLY A 49 -5.64 12.94 -11.78
N VAL A 50 -6.08 13.09 -10.52
CA VAL A 50 -7.03 12.19 -9.86
C VAL A 50 -8.48 12.69 -9.86
N GLN A 51 -8.71 13.94 -10.26
CA GLN A 51 -10.02 14.57 -10.24
C GLN A 51 -11.00 13.87 -11.19
N LYS A 52 -12.24 13.71 -10.72
CA LYS A 52 -13.34 13.15 -11.52
C LYS A 52 -14.62 13.95 -11.27
N VAL A 53 -15.41 14.13 -12.32
CA VAL A 53 -16.74 14.74 -12.19
C VAL A 53 -17.58 13.84 -11.28
N GLY A 54 -18.29 14.43 -10.33
CA GLY A 54 -19.11 13.72 -9.35
C GLY A 54 -18.33 13.21 -8.12
N MET A 55 -17.04 13.50 -7.96
CA MET A 55 -16.25 12.97 -6.83
C MET A 55 -16.69 13.46 -5.44
N LEU A 56 -17.58 14.46 -5.35
CA LEU A 56 -18.22 14.88 -4.10
C LEU A 56 -19.54 14.17 -3.80
N THR A 57 -20.17 13.55 -4.81
CA THR A 57 -21.52 13.00 -4.70
C THR A 57 -21.63 11.92 -3.62
N PRO A 58 -20.75 10.90 -3.56
CA PRO A 58 -20.84 9.88 -2.51
C PRO A 58 -20.77 10.47 -1.10
N TRP A 59 -19.93 11.50 -0.90
CA TRP A 59 -19.75 12.19 0.37
C TRP A 59 -20.99 13.01 0.77
N LEU A 60 -21.62 13.66 -0.20
CA LEU A 60 -22.87 14.41 0.02
C LEU A 60 -24.06 13.50 0.31
N GLU A 61 -24.09 12.31 -0.28
CA GLU A 61 -25.14 11.33 -0.05
C GLU A 61 -24.97 10.63 1.30
N ALA A 62 -23.74 10.26 1.67
CA ALA A 62 -23.45 9.59 2.93
C ALA A 62 -23.51 10.52 4.15
N PHE A 63 -23.04 11.77 4.03
CA PHE A 63 -22.93 12.72 5.13
C PHE A 63 -23.51 14.10 4.77
N PRO A 64 -24.80 14.20 4.43
CA PRO A 64 -25.39 15.40 3.85
C PRO A 64 -25.28 16.65 4.73
N SER A 65 -25.40 16.52 6.05
CA SER A 65 -25.26 17.64 6.99
C SER A 65 -23.85 18.22 6.99
N THR A 66 -22.85 17.36 7.20
CA THR A 66 -21.45 17.77 7.34
C THR A 66 -20.82 18.13 5.99
N ALA A 67 -21.04 17.30 4.97
CA ALA A 67 -20.48 17.53 3.63
C ALA A 67 -21.03 18.81 3.00
N LYS A 68 -22.33 19.11 3.15
CA LYS A 68 -22.93 20.34 2.60
C LYS A 68 -22.36 21.60 3.23
N GLN A 69 -22.20 21.63 4.55
CA GLN A 69 -21.56 22.77 5.23
C GLN A 69 -20.14 23.02 4.72
N LEU A 70 -19.36 21.95 4.55
CA LEU A 70 -18.00 22.04 4.03
C LEU A 70 -17.96 22.49 2.56
N VAL A 71 -18.91 22.03 1.75
CA VAL A 71 -19.08 22.48 0.36
C VAL A 71 -19.44 23.97 0.29
N ASP A 72 -20.36 24.43 1.13
CA ASP A 72 -20.73 25.85 1.19
C ASP A 72 -19.55 26.72 1.65
N GLU A 73 -18.74 26.23 2.60
CA GLU A 73 -17.48 26.86 3.02
C GLU A 73 -16.47 26.94 1.87
N ILE A 74 -16.27 25.85 1.11
CA ILE A 74 -15.38 25.81 -0.06
C ILE A 74 -15.81 26.86 -1.09
N ASP A 75 -17.10 26.89 -1.46
CA ASP A 75 -17.61 27.84 -2.44
C ASP A 75 -17.47 29.29 -1.95
N SER A 76 -17.70 29.52 -0.66
CA SER A 76 -17.51 30.84 -0.03
C SER A 76 -16.05 31.30 -0.13
N PHE A 77 -15.09 30.43 0.18
CA PHE A 77 -13.67 30.77 0.12
C PHE A 77 -13.18 31.01 -1.31
N MET A 78 -13.69 30.25 -2.27
CA MET A 78 -13.34 30.40 -3.69
C MET A 78 -14.00 31.62 -4.33
N GLY A 79 -15.13 32.10 -3.79
CA GLY A 79 -15.93 33.19 -4.36
C GLY A 79 -16.75 32.78 -5.59
N TYR A 80 -16.83 31.47 -5.88
CA TYR A 80 -17.66 30.89 -6.94
C TYR A 80 -18.01 29.44 -6.60
N LYS A 81 -18.98 28.87 -7.33
CA LYS A 81 -19.43 27.48 -7.17
C LYS A 81 -18.42 26.46 -7.71
N LEU A 82 -17.30 26.29 -7.01
CA LEU A 82 -16.34 25.22 -7.31
C LEU A 82 -17.01 23.85 -7.16
N SER A 83 -17.95 23.72 -6.23
CA SER A 83 -18.79 22.54 -6.03
C SER A 83 -19.53 22.10 -7.30
N ASP A 84 -20.11 23.05 -8.05
CA ASP A 84 -20.78 22.77 -9.33
C ASP A 84 -19.80 22.24 -10.37
N VAL A 85 -18.59 22.83 -10.44
CA VAL A 85 -17.53 22.35 -11.34
C VAL A 85 -17.12 20.91 -11.00
N ILE A 86 -17.04 20.58 -9.71
CA ILE A 86 -16.67 19.24 -9.26
C ILE A 86 -17.80 18.24 -9.52
N GLN A 87 -19.05 18.58 -9.20
CA GLN A 87 -20.17 17.64 -9.27
C GLN A 87 -20.71 17.46 -10.69
N LYS A 88 -20.87 18.56 -11.43
CA LYS A 88 -21.58 18.58 -12.72
C LYS A 88 -20.63 18.66 -13.90
N GLY A 89 -19.40 19.13 -13.70
CA GLY A 89 -18.40 19.25 -14.76
C GLY A 89 -18.78 20.34 -15.77
N PRO A 90 -18.49 20.16 -17.08
CA PRO A 90 -18.01 18.93 -17.73
C PRO A 90 -16.55 18.58 -17.41
N PRO A 91 -16.08 17.34 -17.71
CA PRO A 91 -14.71 16.90 -17.39
C PRO A 91 -13.60 17.82 -17.89
N LYS A 92 -13.78 18.41 -19.08
CA LYS A 92 -12.84 19.39 -19.67
C LYS A 92 -12.67 20.64 -18.80
N VAL A 93 -13.73 21.11 -18.14
CA VAL A 93 -13.68 22.29 -17.26
C VAL A 93 -13.03 21.93 -15.93
N LEU A 94 -13.40 20.79 -15.33
CA LEU A 94 -12.79 20.32 -14.09
C LEU A 94 -11.28 20.04 -14.24
N THR A 95 -10.85 19.54 -15.40
CA THR A 95 -9.44 19.21 -15.67
C THR A 95 -8.55 20.42 -15.91
N ARG A 96 -9.13 21.61 -16.17
CA ARG A 96 -8.34 22.85 -16.25
C ARG A 96 -7.62 23.06 -14.93
N THR A 97 -6.33 23.37 -14.99
CA THR A 97 -5.48 23.45 -13.78
C THR A 97 -6.02 24.41 -12.72
N THR A 98 -6.59 25.54 -13.14
CA THR A 98 -7.24 26.53 -12.27
C THR A 98 -8.41 25.99 -11.45
N ASN A 99 -9.03 24.89 -11.88
CA ASN A 99 -10.13 24.21 -11.20
C ASN A 99 -9.66 22.91 -10.55
N ALA A 100 -8.83 22.12 -11.24
CA ALA A 100 -8.38 20.81 -10.78
C ALA A 100 -7.60 20.90 -9.46
N GLN A 101 -6.67 21.84 -9.33
CA GLN A 101 -5.87 21.98 -8.11
C GLN A 101 -6.73 22.33 -6.88
N PRO A 102 -7.54 23.40 -6.88
CA PRO A 102 -8.39 23.69 -5.73
C PRO A 102 -9.44 22.60 -5.50
N ALA A 103 -9.97 21.96 -6.55
CA ALA A 103 -10.92 20.86 -6.40
C ALA A 103 -10.34 19.66 -5.63
N ILE A 104 -9.15 19.18 -6.03
CA ILE A 104 -8.52 18.02 -5.39
C ILE A 104 -8.16 18.33 -3.94
N MET A 105 -7.57 19.51 -3.70
CA MET A 105 -7.20 19.93 -2.36
C MET A 105 -8.44 20.06 -1.46
N ALA A 106 -9.46 20.76 -1.93
CA ALA A 106 -10.71 20.97 -1.19
C ALA A 106 -11.42 19.67 -0.88
N THR A 107 -11.52 18.75 -1.85
CA THR A 107 -12.11 17.41 -1.61
C THR A 107 -11.28 16.61 -0.60
N SER A 108 -9.95 16.69 -0.64
CA SER A 108 -9.11 15.97 0.32
C SER A 108 -9.32 16.48 1.76
N ILE A 109 -9.41 17.79 1.96
CA ILE A 109 -9.69 18.37 3.28
C ILE A 109 -11.15 18.15 3.70
N LEU A 110 -12.10 18.13 2.76
CA LEU A 110 -13.48 17.77 3.06
C LEU A 110 -13.58 16.34 3.61
N ILE A 111 -12.90 15.37 2.99
CA ILE A 111 -12.86 13.99 3.48
C ILE A 111 -12.25 13.95 4.88
N LEU A 112 -11.10 14.59 5.08
CA LEU A 112 -10.45 14.65 6.39
C LEU A 112 -11.36 15.23 7.47
N ARG A 113 -12.07 16.33 7.20
CA ARG A 113 -13.00 16.95 8.15
C ARG A 113 -14.25 16.11 8.41
N ILE A 114 -14.71 15.31 7.45
CA ILE A 114 -15.76 14.32 7.66
C ILE A 114 -15.25 13.25 8.64
N LEU A 115 -14.03 12.74 8.46
CA LEU A 115 -13.43 11.77 9.39
C LEU A 115 -13.33 12.34 10.81
N GLU A 116 -12.90 13.60 10.94
CA GLU A 116 -12.81 14.29 12.23
C GLU A 116 -14.19 14.43 12.91
N LYS A 117 -15.22 14.84 12.17
CA LYS A 117 -16.55 15.15 12.72
C LYS A 117 -17.43 13.92 12.95
N GLU A 118 -17.48 13.01 11.99
CA GLU A 118 -18.41 11.87 11.98
C GLU A 118 -17.81 10.63 12.66
N PHE A 119 -16.47 10.50 12.65
CA PHE A 119 -15.77 9.31 13.16
C PHE A 119 -14.82 9.61 14.32
N GLY A 120 -14.70 10.88 14.73
CA GLY A 120 -13.79 11.28 15.81
C GLY A 120 -12.31 11.07 15.47
N PHE A 121 -11.96 10.97 14.18
CA PHE A 121 -10.58 10.74 13.75
C PHE A 121 -9.72 11.97 14.06
N ARG A 122 -8.82 11.87 15.03
CA ARG A 122 -7.88 12.94 15.37
C ARG A 122 -6.51 12.66 14.79
N ILE A 123 -5.98 13.59 14.00
CA ILE A 123 -4.65 13.47 13.39
C ILE A 123 -3.58 13.20 14.46
N SER A 124 -3.60 13.95 15.56
CA SER A 124 -2.66 13.80 16.68
C SER A 124 -2.60 12.38 17.26
N ASP A 125 -3.70 11.63 17.17
CA ASP A 125 -3.81 10.32 17.80
C ASP A 125 -3.33 9.21 16.86
N HIS A 126 -3.46 9.40 15.55
CA HIS A 126 -3.30 8.33 14.55
C HIS A 126 -2.14 8.53 13.59
N VAL A 127 -1.62 9.76 13.46
CA VAL A 127 -0.67 10.17 12.42
C VAL A 127 0.58 10.79 13.04
N ASP A 128 1.74 10.41 12.52
CA ASP A 128 3.04 10.88 13.03
C ASP A 128 3.76 11.79 12.01
N VAL A 129 3.39 11.71 10.73
CA VAL A 129 3.94 12.54 9.66
C VAL A 129 2.96 12.71 8.50
N ALA A 130 3.00 13.87 7.84
CA ALA A 130 2.21 14.13 6.63
C ALA A 130 3.09 14.39 5.40
N LEU A 131 2.62 13.98 4.24
CA LEU A 131 3.23 14.30 2.95
C LEU A 131 2.16 14.43 1.87
N GLY A 132 2.49 15.05 0.74
CA GLY A 132 1.53 15.11 -0.36
C GLY A 132 2.19 15.34 -1.69
N HIS A 133 1.66 14.69 -2.72
CA HIS A 133 2.27 14.70 -4.05
C HIS A 133 1.99 16.02 -4.75
N SER A 134 3.03 16.84 -4.99
CA SER A 134 2.91 18.16 -5.61
C SER A 134 1.82 19.02 -4.93
N LEU A 135 0.67 19.23 -5.57
CA LEU A 135 -0.48 19.94 -5.00
C LEU A 135 -0.93 19.35 -3.65
N GLY A 136 -0.82 18.02 -3.47
CA GLY A 136 -1.17 17.38 -2.21
C GLY A 136 -0.39 17.90 -1.00
N GLU A 137 0.78 18.51 -1.20
CA GLU A 137 1.59 19.11 -0.12
C GLU A 137 0.82 20.23 0.60
N PHE A 138 -0.05 20.97 -0.11
CA PHE A 138 -0.92 21.97 0.51
C PHE A 138 -1.95 21.33 1.45
N ALA A 139 -2.55 20.21 1.05
CA ALA A 139 -3.45 19.46 1.93
C ALA A 139 -2.69 18.85 3.13
N ALA A 140 -1.46 18.37 2.91
CA ALA A 140 -0.59 17.88 3.98
C ALA A 140 -0.25 18.98 5.00
N LEU A 141 0.05 20.20 4.53
CA LEU A 141 0.33 21.35 5.38
C LEU A 141 -0.90 21.83 6.16
N VAL A 142 -2.11 21.67 5.61
CA VAL A 142 -3.35 21.91 6.37
C VAL A 142 -3.54 20.84 7.43
N ALA A 143 -3.40 19.56 7.07
CA ALA A 143 -3.49 18.45 8.00
C ALA A 143 -2.46 18.54 9.14
N GLY A 144 -1.25 19.06 8.86
CA GLY A 144 -0.23 19.29 9.87
C GLY A 144 -0.37 20.59 10.67
N GLY A 145 -1.34 21.43 10.34
CA GLY A 145 -1.59 22.71 11.01
C GLY A 145 -0.62 23.84 10.64
N HIS A 146 0.16 23.68 9.57
CA HIS A 146 1.07 24.71 9.06
C HIS A 146 0.33 25.81 8.29
N LEU A 147 -0.78 25.45 7.63
CA LEU A 147 -1.66 26.36 6.91
C LEU A 147 -3.10 26.18 7.37
N THR A 148 -3.89 27.26 7.34
CA THR A 148 -5.34 27.14 7.47
C THR A 148 -5.94 26.63 6.17
N PHE A 149 -7.12 26.00 6.23
CA PHE A 149 -7.81 25.52 5.03
C PHE A 149 -8.07 26.66 4.03
N GLN A 150 -8.61 27.79 4.51
CA GLN A 150 -8.93 28.95 3.68
C GLN A 150 -7.69 29.57 3.02
N ASP A 151 -6.61 29.80 3.78
CA ASP A 151 -5.37 30.34 3.23
C ASP A 151 -4.75 29.38 2.21
N SER A 152 -4.73 28.10 2.54
CA SER A 152 -4.17 27.09 1.64
C SER A 152 -4.98 26.96 0.35
N LEU A 153 -6.31 27.03 0.41
CA LEU A 153 -7.16 26.98 -0.78
C LEU A 153 -6.94 28.22 -1.66
N TYR A 154 -6.79 29.40 -1.06
CA TYR A 154 -6.42 30.62 -1.77
C TYR A 154 -5.03 30.52 -2.43
N LEU A 155 -4.03 30.01 -1.70
CA LEU A 155 -2.68 29.80 -2.23
C LEU A 155 -2.71 28.85 -3.42
N VAL A 156 -3.46 27.74 -3.33
CA VAL A 156 -3.63 26.77 -4.41
C VAL A 156 -4.30 27.38 -5.64
N GLN A 157 -5.35 28.17 -5.46
CA GLN A 157 -5.99 28.88 -6.56
C GLN A 157 -5.00 29.79 -7.28
N LYS A 158 -4.24 30.60 -6.52
CA LYS A 158 -3.25 31.53 -7.09
C LYS A 158 -2.07 30.81 -7.72
N ARG A 159 -1.64 29.69 -7.15
CA ARG A 159 -0.63 28.79 -7.74
C ARG A 159 -1.10 28.32 -9.12
N ALA A 160 -2.31 27.77 -9.19
CA ALA A 160 -2.86 27.24 -10.43
C ALA A 160 -3.00 28.32 -11.52
N GLU A 161 -3.53 29.50 -11.17
CA GLU A 161 -3.61 30.65 -12.06
C GLU A 161 -2.23 31.08 -12.59
N ALA A 162 -1.24 31.21 -11.69
CA ALA A 162 0.10 31.64 -12.07
C ALA A 162 0.83 30.63 -12.96
N MET A 163 0.66 29.33 -12.69
CA MET A 163 1.24 28.26 -13.53
C MET A 163 0.58 28.23 -14.92
N SER A 164 -0.76 28.29 -15.00
CA SER A 164 -1.46 28.35 -16.29
C SER A 164 -1.08 29.59 -17.09
N GLU A 165 -0.92 30.74 -16.43
CA GLU A 165 -0.49 31.98 -17.07
C GLU A 165 0.95 31.91 -17.58
N ALA A 166 1.86 31.29 -16.83
CA ALA A 166 3.23 31.07 -17.26
C ALA A 166 3.30 30.23 -18.54
N THR A 167 2.54 29.14 -18.62
CA THR A 167 2.40 28.33 -19.84
C THR A 167 1.85 29.14 -21.01
N ARG A 168 0.77 29.90 -20.78
CA ARG A 168 0.13 30.71 -21.82
C ARG A 168 1.10 31.74 -22.40
N LYS A 169 1.92 32.38 -21.55
CA LYS A 169 2.97 33.31 -21.99
C LYS A 169 4.03 32.59 -22.82
N ALA A 170 4.52 31.43 -22.36
CA ALA A 170 5.51 30.65 -23.10
C ALA A 170 5.00 30.26 -24.51
N ILE A 171 3.76 29.77 -24.61
CA ILE A 171 3.13 29.47 -25.91
C ILE A 171 3.03 30.72 -26.80
N LYS A 172 2.62 31.85 -26.23
CA LYS A 172 2.45 33.10 -27.00
C LYS A 172 3.79 33.64 -27.52
N GLU A 173 4.85 33.54 -26.73
CA GLU A 173 6.15 34.15 -27.03
C GLU A 173 7.05 33.24 -27.88
N TYR A 174 7.05 31.93 -27.60
CA TYR A 174 7.96 30.97 -28.23
C TYR A 174 7.25 29.98 -29.16
N GLY A 175 5.92 29.91 -29.15
CA GLY A 175 5.17 28.90 -29.88
C GLY A 175 5.37 27.48 -29.31
N GLY A 176 4.86 26.49 -30.03
CA GLY A 176 4.98 25.07 -29.70
C GLY A 176 3.93 24.55 -28.71
N GLU A 177 3.94 23.22 -28.51
CA GLU A 177 3.09 22.54 -27.55
C GLU A 177 3.89 22.12 -26.32
N TYR A 178 3.32 22.33 -25.13
CA TYR A 178 3.96 22.04 -23.86
C TYR A 178 3.11 21.07 -23.04
N GLY A 179 3.77 20.26 -22.22
CA GLY A 179 3.07 19.34 -21.34
C GLY A 179 4.01 18.46 -20.54
N MET A 180 3.49 17.28 -20.19
CA MET A 180 4.21 16.31 -19.38
C MET A 180 4.07 14.91 -19.96
N VAL A 181 5.13 14.10 -19.84
CA VAL A 181 5.17 12.72 -20.32
C VAL A 181 5.74 11.83 -19.23
N ALA A 182 4.97 10.84 -18.79
CA ALA A 182 5.47 9.81 -17.89
C ALA A 182 6.34 8.82 -18.65
N ILE A 183 7.53 8.56 -18.12
CA ILE A 183 8.48 7.59 -18.65
C ILE A 183 8.56 6.43 -17.65
N ILE A 184 8.25 5.24 -18.12
CA ILE A 184 8.26 4.00 -17.33
C ILE A 184 9.33 3.06 -17.89
N THR A 185 10.20 2.59 -17.00
CA THR A 185 11.32 1.68 -17.31
C THR A 185 11.58 0.73 -16.15
N GLU A 186 12.32 -0.35 -16.38
CA GLU A 186 12.83 -1.24 -15.35
C GLU A 186 13.82 -0.50 -14.42
N PRO A 187 13.90 -0.87 -13.12
CA PRO A 187 14.66 -0.10 -12.14
C PRO A 187 16.15 0.02 -12.47
N GLU A 188 16.71 -0.98 -13.13
CA GLU A 188 18.13 -1.08 -13.44
C GLU A 188 18.56 -0.03 -14.47
N TYR A 189 17.65 0.40 -15.37
CA TYR A 189 17.92 1.41 -16.39
C TYR A 189 17.63 2.83 -15.93
N MET A 190 16.92 3.01 -14.80
CA MET A 190 16.50 4.33 -14.32
C MET A 190 17.66 5.30 -14.07
N PRO A 191 18.80 4.90 -13.43
CA PRO A 191 19.92 5.81 -13.23
C PRO A 191 20.50 6.34 -14.54
N ALA A 192 20.75 5.45 -15.51
CA ALA A 192 21.27 5.82 -16.83
C ALA A 192 20.30 6.71 -17.62
N LEU A 193 18.99 6.44 -17.51
CA LEU A 193 17.94 7.28 -18.07
C LEU A 193 17.98 8.70 -17.48
N ILE A 194 18.05 8.82 -16.15
CA ILE A 194 18.12 10.13 -15.47
C ILE A 194 19.37 10.90 -15.89
N GLU A 195 20.52 10.24 -15.98
CA GLU A 195 21.76 10.87 -16.47
C GLU A 195 21.64 11.33 -17.92
N THR A 196 21.05 10.50 -18.80
CA THR A 196 20.85 10.83 -20.20
C THR A 196 19.91 12.03 -20.37
N VAL A 197 18.82 12.08 -19.60
CA VAL A 197 17.91 13.23 -19.58
C VAL A 197 18.66 14.48 -19.13
N ARG A 198 19.45 14.42 -18.06
CA ARG A 198 20.26 15.56 -17.58
C ARG A 198 21.30 16.01 -18.60
N GLY A 199 21.98 15.06 -19.27
CA GLY A 199 22.97 15.34 -20.30
C GLY A 199 22.36 15.95 -21.57
N PHE A 200 21.15 15.54 -21.96
CA PHE A 200 20.44 16.11 -23.10
C PHE A 200 20.02 17.56 -22.87
N VAL A 201 19.75 17.94 -21.61
CA VAL A 201 19.42 19.32 -21.21
C VAL A 201 20.66 20.20 -21.20
N GLY A 202 21.79 19.69 -20.72
CA GLY A 202 23.07 20.40 -20.73
C GLY A 202 23.81 20.38 -22.08
N GLY A 203 23.25 19.74 -23.11
CA GLY A 203 23.93 19.36 -24.35
C GLY A 203 23.44 20.08 -25.62
N SER A 204 22.68 21.17 -25.52
CA SER A 204 22.42 22.04 -26.68
C SER A 204 23.73 22.72 -27.12
N ASP A 205 24.39 22.10 -28.09
CA ASP A 205 25.59 22.50 -28.83
C ASP A 205 26.95 22.48 -28.11
N ALA A 206 27.78 21.55 -28.59
CA ALA A 206 29.23 21.58 -28.49
C ALA A 206 29.78 22.90 -29.07
N GLY A 207 29.87 23.93 -28.23
CA GLY A 207 30.42 25.22 -28.65
C GLY A 207 30.42 26.34 -27.62
N ASN A 208 29.46 26.40 -26.70
CA ASN A 208 29.42 27.48 -25.70
C ASN A 208 29.31 26.97 -24.27
N LYS A 209 30.32 27.39 -23.49
CA LYS A 209 30.53 27.13 -22.08
C LYS A 209 29.30 27.47 -21.24
N ALA A 210 28.97 26.58 -20.30
CA ALA A 210 28.40 26.88 -18.99
C ALA A 210 27.45 28.10 -18.91
N GLY A 211 26.38 28.09 -19.72
CA GLY A 211 25.23 28.96 -19.48
C GLY A 211 24.40 28.38 -18.34
N ASN A 212 23.92 29.22 -17.43
CA ASN A 212 22.93 28.78 -16.44
C ASN A 212 21.70 28.24 -17.17
N ASP A 213 21.00 27.26 -16.60
CA ASP A 213 19.68 26.75 -17.06
C ASP A 213 18.61 27.86 -17.21
N GLU A 214 18.95 29.10 -16.85
CA GLU A 214 18.20 30.33 -17.05
C GLU A 214 18.20 30.87 -18.49
N ASP A 215 19.20 30.58 -19.30
CA ASP A 215 19.36 31.17 -20.64
C ASP A 215 18.80 30.31 -21.78
N VAL A 216 18.36 29.09 -21.48
CA VAL A 216 17.76 28.18 -22.48
C VAL A 216 16.30 28.59 -22.75
N PRO A 217 15.90 28.90 -24.00
CA PRO A 217 14.52 29.27 -24.32
C PRO A 217 13.51 28.17 -23.91
N PRO A 218 12.28 28.51 -23.45
CA PRO A 218 11.26 27.54 -23.06
C PRO A 218 11.01 26.40 -24.06
N ILE A 219 11.09 26.69 -25.35
CA ILE A 219 10.87 25.72 -26.43
C ILE A 219 11.93 24.60 -26.46
N GLU A 220 13.12 24.84 -25.90
CA GLU A 220 14.22 23.87 -25.84
C GLU A 220 14.29 23.13 -24.49
N GLN A 221 13.48 23.51 -23.51
CA GLN A 221 13.54 22.95 -22.17
C GLN A 221 12.79 21.62 -22.07
N VAL A 222 13.44 20.63 -21.44
CA VAL A 222 12.84 19.36 -21.01
C VAL A 222 13.47 18.95 -19.69
N LEU A 223 12.72 18.85 -18.60
CA LEU A 223 13.30 18.48 -17.29
C LEU A 223 12.52 17.35 -16.63
N ILE A 224 13.16 16.74 -15.63
CA ILE A 224 12.50 15.76 -14.77
C ILE A 224 11.64 16.52 -13.76
N ALA A 225 10.34 16.51 -13.99
CA ALA A 225 9.35 17.13 -13.11
C ALA A 225 9.05 16.29 -11.87
N ASN A 226 9.00 14.97 -12.02
CA ASN A 226 8.67 14.07 -10.92
C ASN A 226 9.53 12.81 -10.95
N ILE A 227 9.97 12.37 -9.77
CA ILE A 227 10.51 11.03 -9.53
C ILE A 227 9.49 10.30 -8.66
N ASN A 228 8.62 9.51 -9.30
CA ASN A 228 7.43 8.93 -8.66
C ASN A 228 7.70 7.55 -8.05
N SER A 229 8.58 6.76 -8.66
CA SER A 229 9.03 5.47 -8.14
C SER A 229 10.36 5.08 -8.78
N LYS A 230 10.98 3.99 -8.31
CA LYS A 230 12.14 3.37 -8.96
C LYS A 230 11.98 3.06 -10.45
N ASN A 231 10.74 2.94 -10.94
CA ASN A 231 10.40 2.59 -12.32
C ASN A 231 9.78 3.75 -13.11
N GLN A 232 9.52 4.90 -12.50
CA GLN A 232 8.72 5.95 -13.13
C GLN A 232 9.20 7.36 -12.80
N ILE A 233 9.50 8.10 -13.86
CA ILE A 233 9.71 9.56 -13.83
C ILE A 233 8.68 10.27 -14.71
N VAL A 234 8.58 11.58 -14.57
CA VAL A 234 7.78 12.43 -15.47
C VAL A 234 8.68 13.51 -16.04
N LEU A 235 8.71 13.62 -17.36
CA LEU A 235 9.36 14.70 -18.07
C LEU A 235 8.36 15.84 -18.29
N SER A 236 8.85 17.07 -18.24
CA SER A 236 8.05 18.26 -18.48
C SER A 236 8.79 19.28 -19.33
N GLY A 237 8.07 19.91 -20.26
CA GLY A 237 8.65 20.88 -21.18
C GLY A 237 7.91 20.91 -22.51
N ASN A 238 8.63 21.26 -23.58
CA ASN A 238 8.11 21.21 -24.94
C ASN A 238 7.94 19.74 -25.40
N LEU A 239 6.77 19.42 -25.97
CA LEU A 239 6.42 18.05 -26.34
C LEU A 239 7.25 17.50 -27.51
N GLU A 240 7.65 18.34 -28.46
CA GLU A 240 8.50 17.94 -29.59
C GLU A 240 9.93 17.65 -29.12
N ARG A 241 10.46 18.47 -28.22
CA ARG A 241 11.75 18.23 -27.60
C ARG A 241 11.74 16.97 -26.73
N ILE A 242 10.66 16.69 -25.99
CA ILE A 242 10.48 15.43 -25.26
C ILE A 242 10.46 14.23 -26.23
N LYS A 243 9.75 14.32 -27.37
CA LYS A 243 9.74 13.25 -28.38
C LYS A 243 11.14 12.99 -28.93
N THR A 244 11.91 14.05 -29.19
CA THR A 244 13.30 13.96 -29.65
C THR A 244 14.19 13.27 -28.62
N LEU A 245 14.07 13.66 -27.34
CA LEU A 245 14.78 13.02 -26.24
C LEU A 245 14.45 11.53 -26.13
N ILE A 246 13.17 11.15 -26.23
CA ILE A 246 12.75 9.74 -26.17
C ILE A 246 13.33 8.95 -27.35
N ALA A 247 13.36 9.52 -28.55
CA ALA A 247 14.00 8.90 -29.71
C ALA A 247 15.51 8.70 -29.48
N HIS A 248 16.18 9.70 -28.90
CA HIS A 248 17.59 9.61 -28.52
C HIS A 248 17.84 8.50 -27.50
N ILE A 249 17.02 8.42 -26.45
CA ILE A 249 17.08 7.35 -25.44
C ILE A 249 16.96 5.97 -26.10
N ARG A 250 15.97 5.77 -26.98
CA ARG A 250 15.75 4.50 -27.68
C ARG A 250 16.93 4.07 -28.54
N GLN A 251 17.57 5.04 -29.19
CA GLN A 251 18.69 4.78 -30.10
C GLN A 251 19.99 4.43 -29.36
N PHE A 252 20.27 5.10 -28.24
CA PHE A 252 21.60 5.03 -27.61
C PHE A 252 21.66 4.20 -26.31
N LEU A 253 20.55 3.99 -25.62
CA LEU A 253 20.53 3.21 -24.37
C LEU A 253 20.17 1.72 -24.58
N GLY A 254 19.85 1.30 -25.80
CA GLY A 254 19.49 -0.09 -26.10
C GLY A 254 18.23 -0.58 -25.36
N HIS A 255 17.47 0.37 -24.79
CA HIS A 255 16.29 0.15 -23.98
C HIS A 255 15.16 1.05 -24.49
N ASP A 256 13.95 0.50 -24.60
CA ASP A 256 12.76 1.24 -25.02
C ASP A 256 11.84 1.51 -23.82
N PRO A 257 11.98 2.67 -23.15
CA PRO A 257 11.10 3.00 -22.06
C PRO A 257 9.71 3.36 -22.60
N ARG A 258 8.67 2.92 -21.87
CA ARG A 258 7.30 3.26 -22.20
C ARG A 258 7.05 4.73 -21.88
N ALA A 259 6.72 5.52 -22.90
CA ALA A 259 6.34 6.92 -22.76
C ALA A 259 4.81 7.09 -22.85
N VAL A 260 4.22 7.81 -21.89
CA VAL A 260 2.78 8.10 -21.85
C VAL A 260 2.57 9.59 -21.61
N GLN A 261 2.01 10.29 -22.60
CA GLN A 261 1.65 11.70 -22.44
C GLN A 261 0.55 11.85 -21.39
N LEU A 262 0.74 12.78 -20.46
CA LEU A 262 -0.22 13.08 -19.41
C LEU A 262 -1.22 14.13 -19.90
N HIS A 263 -2.46 14.07 -19.40
CA HIS A 263 -3.51 15.05 -19.68
C HIS A 263 -3.31 16.35 -18.87
N SER A 264 -2.07 16.84 -18.80
CA SER A 264 -1.70 18.12 -18.18
C SER A 264 -1.77 19.21 -19.24
N ASP A 265 -2.40 20.35 -18.91
CA ASP A 265 -2.48 21.54 -19.77
C ASP A 265 -1.25 22.46 -19.64
N SER A 266 -0.19 22.02 -18.94
CA SER A 266 0.96 22.86 -18.62
C SER A 266 2.20 22.01 -18.25
N PRO A 267 3.42 22.51 -18.53
CA PRO A 267 4.66 21.84 -18.17
C PRO A 267 5.08 22.14 -16.71
N PHE A 268 4.43 21.48 -15.75
CA PHE A 268 4.70 21.70 -14.32
C PHE A 268 6.10 21.25 -13.89
N HIS A 269 6.63 21.88 -12.83
CA HIS A 269 7.97 21.56 -12.29
C HIS A 269 9.06 21.68 -13.37
N SER A 270 9.00 22.81 -14.08
CA SER A 270 9.95 23.20 -15.11
C SER A 270 10.30 24.70 -14.97
N PRO A 271 11.38 25.20 -15.60
CA PRO A 271 11.80 26.58 -15.52
C PRO A 271 10.79 27.54 -16.14
N ILE A 272 9.91 27.06 -17.01
CA ILE A 272 8.73 27.80 -17.51
C ILE A 272 7.88 28.31 -16.33
N MET A 273 7.87 27.59 -15.20
CA MET A 273 7.11 27.95 -14.00
C MET A 273 7.79 28.99 -13.09
N LYS A 274 8.98 29.52 -13.43
CA LYS A 274 9.66 30.58 -12.66
C LYS A 274 8.74 31.76 -12.26
N PRO A 275 7.87 32.29 -13.13
CA PRO A 275 6.94 33.36 -12.74
C PRO A 275 5.97 32.94 -11.62
N ALA A 276 5.54 31.68 -11.60
CA ALA A 276 4.66 31.16 -10.55
C ALA A 276 5.36 31.06 -9.20
N VAL A 277 6.65 30.75 -9.17
CA VAL A 277 7.47 30.76 -7.94
C VAL A 277 7.48 32.17 -7.32
N ALA A 278 7.66 33.21 -8.15
CA ALA A 278 7.67 34.60 -7.67
C ALA A 278 6.31 35.00 -7.05
N VAL A 279 5.21 34.60 -7.69
CA VAL A 279 3.85 34.81 -7.15
C VAL A 279 3.69 34.10 -5.80
N MET A 280 4.04 32.81 -5.73
CA MET A 280 3.91 32.03 -4.50
C MET A 280 4.77 32.57 -3.37
N ARG A 281 6.02 32.93 -3.65
CA ARG A 281 6.92 33.55 -2.67
C ARG A 281 6.37 34.87 -2.14
N SER A 282 5.76 35.69 -3.00
CA SER A 282 5.09 36.92 -2.57
C SER A 282 3.92 36.62 -1.63
N LEU A 283 3.06 35.67 -1.97
CA LEU A 283 1.88 35.32 -1.17
C LEU A 283 2.24 34.68 0.18
N LEU A 284 3.23 33.79 0.21
CA LEU A 284 3.69 33.12 1.43
C LEU A 284 4.36 34.08 2.43
N ASN A 285 4.76 35.27 1.99
CA ASN A 285 5.27 36.34 2.86
C ASN A 285 4.20 37.30 3.36
N LYS A 286 2.92 37.06 3.04
CA LYS A 286 1.79 37.85 3.55
C LYS A 286 1.23 37.28 4.86
N LYS A 287 0.36 38.08 5.47
CA LYS A 287 -0.44 37.69 6.62
C LYS A 287 -1.61 36.79 6.21
N SER A 288 -2.16 36.05 7.17
CA SER A 288 -3.34 35.21 6.96
C SER A 288 -4.53 36.05 6.53
N ARG A 289 -5.39 35.46 5.68
CA ARG A 289 -6.66 36.05 5.22
C ARG A 289 -7.85 35.57 6.05
N VAL A 290 -7.61 34.72 7.05
CA VAL A 290 -8.67 34.15 7.90
C VAL A 290 -9.15 35.20 8.91
N PRO A 291 -10.47 35.38 9.06
CA PRO A 291 -11.04 36.25 10.08
C PRO A 291 -10.48 35.94 11.48
N GLY A 292 -9.94 36.95 12.15
CA GLY A 292 -9.32 36.83 13.48
C GLY A 292 -7.83 36.45 13.48
N ARG A 293 -7.23 36.16 12.32
CA ARG A 293 -5.79 35.85 12.17
C ARG A 293 -5.06 36.86 11.27
N GLU A 294 -5.65 38.01 10.95
CA GLU A 294 -5.13 38.97 9.98
C GLU A 294 -3.78 39.58 10.39
N ASN A 295 -3.42 39.53 11.68
CA ASN A 295 -2.13 39.97 12.19
C ASN A 295 -1.06 38.86 12.23
N GLU A 296 -1.48 37.62 12.01
CA GLU A 296 -0.62 36.44 12.01
C GLU A 296 -0.07 36.14 10.62
N ASP A 297 1.08 35.49 10.58
CA ASP A 297 1.64 35.01 9.33
C ASP A 297 0.76 33.91 8.71
N ILE A 298 0.70 33.86 7.37
CA ILE A 298 -0.04 32.81 6.66
C ILE A 298 0.49 31.41 6.99
N VAL A 299 1.78 31.28 7.33
CA VAL A 299 2.42 30.03 7.76
C VAL A 299 2.58 29.99 9.28
N THR A 300 2.07 28.93 9.88
CA THR A 300 2.30 28.56 11.28
C THR A 300 3.49 27.59 11.38
N TYR A 301 4.46 27.90 12.24
CA TYR A 301 5.63 27.04 12.48
C TYR A 301 6.23 27.30 13.89
N PRO A 302 6.58 26.26 14.67
CA PRO A 302 6.28 24.85 14.42
C PRO A 302 4.76 24.60 14.48
N ALA A 303 4.31 23.53 13.82
CA ALA A 303 2.90 23.12 13.83
C ALA A 303 2.71 21.77 14.52
N GLN A 304 1.52 21.18 14.43
CA GLN A 304 1.14 19.97 15.17
C GLN A 304 1.85 18.73 14.64
N LEU A 305 1.94 18.62 13.31
CA LEU A 305 2.51 17.46 12.65
C LEU A 305 3.65 17.89 11.73
N GLN A 306 4.69 17.06 11.66
CA GLN A 306 5.76 17.28 10.71
C GLN A 306 5.28 16.98 9.28
N CYS A 307 5.66 17.84 8.33
CA CYS A 307 5.39 17.63 6.90
C CYS A 307 6.68 17.42 6.11
N ILE A 308 6.66 16.49 5.15
CA ILE A 308 7.78 16.20 4.26
C ILE A 308 7.69 17.06 3.00
N SER A 309 8.78 17.76 2.68
CA SER A 309 8.86 18.58 1.48
C SER A 309 9.00 17.74 0.21
N ASN A 310 8.30 18.13 -0.85
CA ASN A 310 8.47 17.53 -2.17
C ASN A 310 9.86 17.73 -2.79
N ILE A 311 10.59 18.78 -2.41
CA ILE A 311 11.87 19.14 -3.06
C ILE A 311 13.06 18.50 -2.35
N THR A 312 13.03 18.45 -1.02
CA THR A 312 14.15 17.90 -0.24
C THR A 312 13.92 16.44 0.12
N ALA A 313 12.69 15.93 0.00
CA ALA A 313 12.27 14.64 0.53
C ALA A 313 12.59 14.47 2.03
N ARG A 314 12.59 15.59 2.76
CA ARG A 314 12.88 15.69 4.19
C ARG A 314 11.92 16.67 4.85
N PRO A 315 11.81 16.64 6.19
CA PRO A 315 11.02 17.63 6.91
C PRO A 315 11.49 19.06 6.70
N PHE A 316 10.54 20.00 6.73
CA PHE A 316 10.86 21.43 6.76
C PHE A 316 11.64 21.80 8.02
N LYS A 317 12.75 22.54 7.84
CA LYS A 317 13.70 22.88 8.91
C LYS A 317 13.32 24.14 9.68
N SER A 318 12.63 25.07 9.02
CA SER A 318 12.15 26.32 9.61
C SER A 318 10.94 26.84 8.84
N LYS A 319 10.37 27.93 9.34
CA LYS A 319 9.29 28.65 8.67
C LYS A 319 9.72 29.20 7.31
N GLU A 320 10.93 29.77 7.24
CA GLU A 320 11.50 30.35 6.03
C GLU A 320 11.82 29.26 5.01
N ASP A 321 12.36 28.12 5.47
CA ASP A 321 12.59 26.93 4.66
C ASP A 321 11.28 26.41 4.06
N LEU A 322 10.20 26.32 4.86
CA LEU A 322 8.87 25.95 4.37
C LEU A 322 8.38 26.91 3.28
N LYS A 323 8.47 28.22 3.50
CA LYS A 323 8.02 29.23 2.53
C LYS A 323 8.80 29.15 1.23
N ASP A 324 10.12 29.00 1.29
CA ASP A 324 10.94 28.90 0.09
C ASP A 324 10.66 27.60 -0.67
N LEU A 325 10.71 26.45 0.01
CA LEU A 325 10.48 25.15 -0.61
C LEU A 325 9.08 25.04 -1.21
N LEU A 326 8.04 25.51 -0.52
CA LEU A 326 6.68 25.48 -1.05
C LEU A 326 6.52 26.39 -2.29
N ALA A 327 7.19 27.55 -2.33
CA ALA A 327 7.20 28.41 -3.51
C ALA A 327 7.95 27.76 -4.68
N ARG A 328 9.12 27.17 -4.41
CA ARG A 328 9.93 26.46 -5.40
C ARG A 328 9.25 25.20 -5.93
N GLY A 329 8.25 24.65 -5.22
CA GLY A 329 7.46 23.48 -5.64
C GLY A 329 6.55 23.72 -6.86
N CYS A 330 6.64 24.88 -7.51
CA CYS A 330 6.11 25.10 -8.86
C CYS A 330 7.12 24.70 -9.96
N LEU A 331 8.41 24.73 -9.63
CA LEU A 331 9.54 24.67 -10.56
C LEU A 331 10.41 23.44 -10.31
N ASP A 332 10.74 23.14 -9.07
CA ASP A 332 11.69 22.08 -8.74
C ASP A 332 11.07 20.69 -8.83
N THR A 333 11.91 19.69 -9.08
CA THR A 333 11.51 18.29 -9.17
C THR A 333 10.82 17.80 -7.89
N VAL A 334 9.66 17.16 -8.06
CA VAL A 334 8.95 16.46 -6.98
C VAL A 334 9.62 15.10 -6.75
N ARG A 335 10.27 14.94 -5.59
CA ARG A 335 11.02 13.75 -5.18
C ARG A 335 10.14 12.79 -4.36
N TRP A 336 9.01 12.39 -4.92
CA TRP A 336 8.01 11.56 -4.24
C TRP A 336 8.56 10.21 -3.77
N TRP A 337 9.33 9.55 -4.63
CA TRP A 337 9.95 8.26 -4.29
C TRP A 337 10.93 8.38 -3.12
N ASP A 338 11.76 9.43 -3.12
CA ASP A 338 12.72 9.69 -2.03
C ASP A 338 12.00 9.98 -0.72
N SER A 339 10.85 10.67 -0.75
CA SER A 339 10.02 10.93 0.44
C SER A 339 9.48 9.63 1.02
N ILE A 340 8.98 8.71 0.19
CA ILE A 340 8.49 7.40 0.65
C ILE A 340 9.65 6.59 1.23
N ARG A 341 10.79 6.54 0.55
CA ARG A 341 11.97 5.81 1.02
C ARG A 341 12.51 6.34 2.33
N TYR A 342 12.61 7.66 2.47
CA TYR A 342 13.00 8.29 3.73
C TYR A 342 12.08 7.86 4.88
N LEU A 343 10.76 7.97 4.65
CA LEU A 343 9.79 7.63 5.67
C LEU A 343 9.80 6.14 6.03
N ASP A 344 9.92 5.25 5.04
CA ASP A 344 9.92 3.79 5.25
C ASP A 344 11.24 3.28 5.86
N GLN A 345 12.38 3.70 5.31
CA GLN A 345 13.71 3.16 5.61
C GLN A 345 14.37 3.88 6.79
N GLU A 346 14.22 5.20 6.89
CA GLU A 346 14.87 6.02 7.93
C GLU A 346 13.92 6.31 9.10
N GLU A 347 12.69 6.78 8.84
CA GLU A 347 11.71 7.10 9.90
C GLU A 347 10.85 5.90 10.34
N ARG A 348 11.05 4.74 9.71
CA ARG A 348 10.40 3.47 10.04
C ARG A 348 8.86 3.58 10.10
N VAL A 349 8.28 4.33 9.15
CA VAL A 349 6.84 4.40 8.95
C VAL A 349 6.35 3.06 8.41
N ARG A 350 5.31 2.54 9.05
CA ARG A 350 4.73 1.23 8.71
C ARG A 350 3.30 1.35 8.22
N ARG A 351 2.56 2.37 8.66
CA ARG A 351 1.17 2.58 8.27
C ARG A 351 1.05 3.79 7.36
N TRP A 352 0.26 3.67 6.30
CA TRP A 352 0.11 4.72 5.30
C TRP A 352 -1.36 4.92 4.98
N VAL A 353 -1.86 6.15 5.13
CA VAL A 353 -3.27 6.47 4.91
C VAL A 353 -3.38 7.59 3.89
N GLY A 354 -3.89 7.27 2.71
CA GLY A 354 -4.18 8.24 1.66
C GLY A 354 -5.53 8.90 1.88
N ILE A 355 -5.59 10.23 1.90
CA ILE A 355 -6.87 10.96 1.96
C ILE A 355 -7.02 11.83 0.72
N GLY A 356 -8.10 11.62 -0.04
CA GLY A 356 -8.39 12.40 -1.23
C GLY A 356 -8.92 11.55 -2.38
N PRO A 357 -9.32 12.18 -3.50
CA PRO A 357 -9.86 11.46 -4.63
C PRO A 357 -8.81 10.58 -5.32
N GLY A 358 -9.25 9.41 -5.78
CA GLY A 358 -8.47 8.51 -6.65
C GLY A 358 -7.37 7.69 -5.96
N MET A 359 -6.93 6.63 -6.64
CA MET A 359 -6.06 5.60 -6.06
C MET A 359 -4.58 5.71 -6.44
N VAL A 360 -4.20 6.75 -7.18
CA VAL A 360 -2.83 6.89 -7.72
C VAL A 360 -1.80 6.97 -6.59
N GLY A 361 -2.04 7.81 -5.57
CA GLY A 361 -1.14 7.94 -4.42
C GLY A 361 -0.94 6.62 -3.67
N ARG A 362 -2.03 5.92 -3.37
CA ARG A 362 -2.01 4.59 -2.73
C ARG A 362 -1.19 3.60 -3.54
N ASN A 363 -1.39 3.55 -4.85
CA ASN A 363 -0.68 2.60 -5.72
C ASN A 363 0.82 2.91 -5.81
N LEU A 364 1.21 4.19 -5.80
CA LEU A 364 2.61 4.58 -5.78
C LEU A 364 3.29 4.22 -4.45
N VAL A 365 2.64 4.53 -3.33
CA VAL A 365 3.15 4.17 -1.99
C VAL A 365 3.26 2.66 -1.86
N GLY A 366 2.18 1.92 -2.14
CA GLY A 366 2.15 0.48 -1.96
C GLY A 366 3.00 -0.33 -2.95
N LYS A 367 3.42 0.25 -4.09
CA LYS A 367 4.47 -0.35 -4.93
C LYS A 367 5.84 -0.34 -4.27
N GLU A 368 6.11 0.65 -3.42
CA GLU A 368 7.39 0.79 -2.73
C GLU A 368 7.39 0.01 -1.42
N VAL A 369 6.37 0.21 -0.59
CA VAL A 369 6.32 -0.34 0.79
C VAL A 369 5.47 -1.62 0.89
N GLY A 370 4.78 -2.04 -0.17
CA GLY A 370 3.85 -3.18 -0.12
C GLY A 370 2.44 -2.80 0.37
N MET A 371 1.43 -3.60 -0.01
CA MET A 371 0.02 -3.20 0.09
C MET A 371 -0.70 -3.67 1.37
N ARG A 372 -0.20 -4.66 2.13
CA ARG A 372 -0.97 -5.31 3.21
C ARG A 372 -0.23 -5.37 4.56
N GLY A 373 -0.92 -4.86 5.59
CA GLY A 373 -0.46 -4.69 6.96
C GLY A 373 -0.61 -5.90 7.86
N LYS A 374 0.20 -6.94 7.66
CA LYS A 374 0.44 -8.03 8.64
C LYS A 374 1.85 -8.63 8.55
N ASP A 375 2.73 -8.03 7.75
CA ASP A 375 4.09 -8.50 7.52
C ASP A 375 5.02 -7.53 8.27
N MET A 376 5.58 -7.97 9.41
CA MET A 376 6.34 -7.11 10.33
C MET A 376 7.62 -6.55 9.68
N VAL A 377 8.05 -7.13 8.56
CA VAL A 377 9.24 -6.73 7.79
C VAL A 377 8.90 -5.70 6.69
N LYS A 378 7.64 -5.58 6.24
CA LYS A 378 7.27 -4.71 5.09
C LYS A 378 6.21 -3.65 5.37
N GLY A 379 5.48 -3.67 6.48
CA GLY A 379 4.60 -2.56 6.82
C GLY A 379 3.34 -2.95 7.56
N GLY A 380 2.87 -2.03 8.38
CA GLY A 380 1.58 -2.03 9.05
C GLY A 380 0.41 -1.69 8.11
N GLY A 381 0.62 -1.47 6.81
CA GLY A 381 -0.44 -1.41 5.78
C GLY A 381 -0.52 -0.08 5.03
N VAL A 382 -1.06 -0.15 3.80
CA VAL A 382 -1.32 1.02 2.95
C VAL A 382 -2.80 1.07 2.62
N TRP A 383 -3.44 2.19 2.94
CA TRP A 383 -4.86 2.45 2.75
C TRP A 383 -5.09 3.75 1.99
N ALA A 384 -6.30 3.91 1.44
CA ALA A 384 -6.79 5.19 0.99
C ALA A 384 -8.28 5.31 1.27
N ILE A 385 -8.72 6.52 1.56
CA ILE A 385 -10.12 6.90 1.71
C ILE A 385 -10.44 7.86 0.58
N THR A 386 -11.06 7.30 -0.45
CA THR A 386 -11.50 7.97 -1.68
C THR A 386 -13.04 7.99 -1.77
N ASP A 387 -13.68 7.01 -1.13
CA ASP A 387 -15.13 6.83 -1.04
C ASP A 387 -15.57 6.58 0.42
N PRO A 388 -16.78 7.03 0.83
CA PRO A 388 -17.32 6.77 2.17
C PRO A 388 -17.31 5.29 2.59
N LEU A 389 -17.48 4.36 1.64
CA LEU A 389 -17.51 2.92 1.91
C LEU A 389 -16.17 2.38 2.42
N GLU A 390 -15.07 3.10 2.15
CA GLU A 390 -13.71 2.69 2.56
C GLU A 390 -13.40 3.11 4.00
N VAL A 391 -14.15 4.06 4.58
CA VAL A 391 -13.83 4.65 5.89
C VAL A 391 -13.76 3.58 6.99
N GLU A 392 -14.77 2.72 7.10
CA GLU A 392 -14.82 1.71 8.15
C GLU A 392 -13.68 0.69 8.02
N GLU A 393 -13.36 0.27 6.79
CA GLU A 393 -12.24 -0.66 6.55
C GLU A 393 -10.90 -0.04 6.96
N VAL A 394 -10.68 1.23 6.62
CA VAL A 394 -9.42 1.92 6.95
C VAL A 394 -9.29 2.15 8.45
N LEU A 395 -10.34 2.63 9.12
CA LEU A 395 -10.32 2.85 10.57
C LEU A 395 -10.09 1.52 11.33
N ARG A 396 -10.79 0.45 10.93
CA ARG A 396 -10.57 -0.89 11.48
C ARG A 396 -9.15 -1.38 11.22
N GLY A 397 -8.60 -1.11 10.04
CA GLY A 397 -7.20 -1.42 9.70
C GLY A 397 -6.20 -0.72 10.63
N LEU A 398 -6.44 0.54 10.98
CA LEU A 398 -5.60 1.28 11.94
C LEU A 398 -5.73 0.74 13.37
N GLU A 399 -6.90 0.25 13.76
CA GLU A 399 -7.14 -0.39 15.07
C GLU A 399 -6.48 -1.77 15.15
N ASP A 400 -6.71 -2.62 14.16
CA ASP A 400 -6.15 -3.99 14.08
C ASP A 400 -4.63 -3.99 14.10
N THR A 401 -4.01 -2.94 13.54
CA THR A 401 -2.56 -2.80 13.45
C THR A 401 -1.96 -2.00 14.60
N ARG A 402 -2.78 -1.56 15.56
CA ARG A 402 -2.32 -0.80 16.73
C ARG A 402 -1.35 -1.61 17.59
N GLY A 403 -1.58 -2.91 17.79
CA GLY A 403 -0.70 -3.74 18.62
C GLY A 403 0.58 -4.26 17.94
N ILE A 404 0.79 -3.96 16.67
CA ILE A 404 1.93 -4.50 15.89
C ILE A 404 3.16 -3.62 16.15
N MET A 405 4.22 -4.17 16.75
CA MET A 405 5.51 -3.49 16.94
C MET A 405 6.53 -3.97 15.90
N ASP A 406 7.54 -3.17 15.55
CA ASP A 406 8.63 -3.61 14.66
C ASP A 406 9.47 -4.69 15.40
N GLU A 407 9.79 -5.82 14.73
CA GLU A 407 10.53 -6.95 15.31
C GLU A 407 11.92 -6.57 15.89
N GLU A 408 12.55 -5.52 15.35
CA GLU A 408 13.83 -5.00 15.87
C GLU A 408 13.70 -4.39 17.28
N GLU A 409 12.54 -3.86 17.65
CA GLU A 409 12.30 -3.28 18.98
C GLU A 409 11.93 -4.36 20.02
N VAL A 410 11.39 -5.49 19.56
CA VAL A 410 11.02 -6.64 20.39
C VAL A 410 12.24 -7.47 20.79
N LEU A 411 13.27 -7.57 19.93
CA LEU A 411 14.49 -8.33 20.22
C LEU A 411 15.30 -7.78 21.42
N GLN A 412 15.11 -6.51 21.79
CA GLN A 412 15.82 -5.91 22.92
C GLN A 412 15.19 -6.26 24.29
N ASN A 413 13.96 -6.79 24.31
CA ASN A 413 13.13 -6.81 25.52
C ASN A 413 12.61 -8.19 25.99
N SER A 414 12.88 -9.32 25.33
CA SER A 414 12.41 -10.60 25.90
C SER A 414 13.24 -11.80 25.46
N ILE A 415 14.12 -12.23 26.36
CA ILE A 415 14.55 -13.62 26.45
C ILE A 415 13.42 -14.38 27.18
N ASP A 416 13.13 -15.58 26.70
CA ASP A 416 12.29 -16.65 27.27
C ASP A 416 10.85 -16.85 26.75
N SER A 417 10.62 -18.12 26.44
CA SER A 417 9.36 -18.90 26.28
C SER A 417 8.78 -19.15 24.86
N LYS A 418 9.14 -20.35 24.39
CA LYS A 418 8.56 -21.31 23.44
C LYS A 418 7.16 -21.06 22.83
N LEU A 419 7.11 -21.21 21.51
CA LEU A 419 5.94 -21.30 20.62
C LEU A 419 5.43 -22.75 20.45
N GLU A 420 4.12 -22.90 20.27
CA GLU A 420 3.47 -24.08 19.67
C GLU A 420 2.88 -23.69 18.30
N LEU A 421 3.14 -24.50 17.26
CA LEU A 421 2.87 -24.23 15.85
C LEU A 421 1.97 -25.32 15.26
N VAL A 422 0.89 -24.94 14.56
CA VAL A 422 0.03 -25.82 13.74
C VAL A 422 -0.32 -25.10 12.44
N VAL A 423 -0.41 -25.84 11.32
CA VAL A 423 -0.37 -25.31 9.95
C VAL A 423 -1.66 -25.48 9.12
N ALA A 424 -2.23 -24.35 8.64
CA ALA A 424 -3.52 -24.07 7.94
C ALA A 424 -3.57 -22.82 6.90
N VAL A 425 -3.56 -22.95 5.54
CA VAL A 425 -4.19 -22.22 4.40
C VAL A 425 -5.66 -22.52 4.15
N ASP A 426 -6.34 -21.40 4.13
CA ASP A 426 -7.49 -21.13 3.31
C ASP A 426 -7.19 -19.80 2.61
N ARG A 427 -7.63 -19.55 1.36
CA ARG A 427 -7.71 -18.14 0.92
C ARG A 427 -8.91 -17.50 1.65
N GLY A 428 -8.71 -17.22 2.94
CA GLY A 428 -9.76 -16.88 3.88
C GLY A 428 -9.92 -15.38 4.07
N ALA A 429 -11.14 -14.91 3.81
CA ALA A 429 -11.63 -13.62 4.27
C ALA A 429 -11.55 -13.50 5.80
N THR A 430 -11.13 -12.34 6.29
CA THR A 430 -11.11 -11.98 7.70
C THR A 430 -12.49 -11.51 8.19
N THR A 431 -12.98 -12.08 9.31
CA THR A 431 -13.55 -11.28 10.40
C THR A 431 -13.44 -12.02 11.75
N PRO A 432 -13.08 -11.34 12.85
CA PRO A 432 -12.92 -11.91 14.18
C PRO A 432 -14.19 -11.75 15.03
N VAL A 433 -14.36 -12.58 16.06
CA VAL A 433 -15.27 -12.31 17.19
C VAL A 433 -14.49 -12.53 18.49
N CYS A 434 -14.47 -11.50 19.34
CA CYS A 434 -13.84 -11.47 20.66
C CYS A 434 -14.49 -12.43 21.67
N VAL A 435 -13.74 -12.85 22.71
CA VAL A 435 -13.93 -12.46 24.13
C VAL A 435 -13.19 -13.43 25.08
N ALA A 436 -12.39 -12.80 25.97
CA ALA A 436 -11.91 -13.16 27.32
C ALA A 436 -11.03 -14.40 27.59
N PRO A 437 -10.05 -14.20 28.49
CA PRO A 437 -9.68 -15.22 29.46
C PRO A 437 -9.62 -14.67 30.89
N ILE A 438 -10.50 -15.13 31.79
CA ILE A 438 -10.20 -15.45 33.21
C ILE A 438 -11.19 -16.60 33.55
N PRO A 439 -10.81 -17.75 34.16
CA PRO A 439 -10.00 -17.80 35.39
C PRO A 439 -8.93 -18.88 35.50
N GLY A 440 -7.82 -18.49 36.13
CA GLY A 440 -7.02 -19.37 36.96
C GLY A 440 -7.68 -19.50 38.35
N SER A 441 -8.04 -20.73 38.68
CA SER A 441 -8.45 -21.20 40.00
C SER A 441 -7.31 -21.08 41.01
N GLN A 442 -7.58 -20.53 42.20
CA GLN A 442 -6.96 -21.01 43.43
C GLN A 442 -8.05 -21.41 44.42
N LEU A 443 -7.97 -22.68 44.82
CA LEU A 443 -8.65 -23.26 45.95
C LEU A 443 -8.24 -22.56 47.25
N THR A 444 -9.21 -22.29 48.12
CA THR A 444 -8.99 -22.51 49.55
C THR A 444 -10.31 -22.87 50.25
N LEU A 445 -10.23 -23.95 51.00
CA LEU A 445 -11.27 -24.58 51.82
C LEU A 445 -11.65 -23.71 53.02
N GLN A 446 -12.92 -23.70 53.43
CA GLN A 446 -13.43 -24.16 54.75
C GLN A 446 -14.88 -23.68 55.06
N PRO A 447 -15.59 -24.34 56.01
CA PRO A 447 -17.00 -24.75 55.86
C PRO A 447 -18.02 -24.08 56.80
N GLN A 448 -19.28 -24.56 56.73
CA GLN A 448 -20.42 -24.43 57.70
C GLN A 448 -21.38 -23.25 57.39
N ARG A 449 -22.72 -23.34 57.32
CA ARG A 449 -23.76 -24.23 57.89
C ARG A 449 -25.07 -24.15 57.06
N SER A 450 -25.93 -25.15 57.26
CA SER A 450 -27.21 -25.59 56.66
C SER A 450 -28.49 -24.83 57.13
N PRO A 451 -29.74 -25.30 56.90
CA PRO A 451 -30.49 -25.52 55.63
C PRO A 451 -31.99 -25.09 55.69
N SER A 452 -32.70 -25.05 54.55
CA SER A 452 -34.16 -25.35 54.34
C SER A 452 -34.58 -24.80 52.95
N ASP A 453 -35.41 -25.38 52.09
CA ASP A 453 -36.20 -26.61 52.08
C ASP A 453 -36.42 -27.06 50.63
N SER A 454 -36.60 -28.37 50.47
CA SER A 454 -36.83 -29.20 49.25
C SER A 454 -38.26 -29.06 48.64
N PRO A 455 -38.75 -29.90 47.68
CA PRO A 455 -38.14 -31.00 46.88
C PRO A 455 -38.49 -30.94 45.36
N SER A 456 -37.73 -31.58 44.45
CA SER A 456 -38.10 -32.90 43.93
C SER A 456 -37.03 -33.45 42.94
N LYS A 457 -36.83 -34.77 43.03
CA LYS A 457 -35.98 -35.68 42.25
C LYS A 457 -36.93 -36.75 41.63
N PRO A 458 -36.58 -37.57 40.62
CA PRO A 458 -35.34 -38.36 40.63
C PRO A 458 -34.58 -38.50 39.30
N HIS A 459 -33.38 -39.06 39.49
CA HIS A 459 -32.31 -39.41 38.57
C HIS A 459 -32.71 -40.39 37.47
N ASP A 460 -32.04 -40.28 36.32
CA ASP A 460 -31.27 -41.42 35.83
C ASP A 460 -29.97 -40.98 35.14
N ILE A 461 -28.91 -41.71 35.47
CA ILE A 461 -27.50 -41.45 35.23
C ILE A 461 -27.02 -42.45 34.15
N LEU A 462 -26.05 -42.01 33.32
CA LEU A 462 -25.21 -42.79 32.39
C LEU A 462 -25.79 -43.11 31.01
N ARG A 463 -25.39 -42.29 30.03
CA ARG A 463 -24.70 -42.82 28.84
C ARG A 463 -23.77 -41.78 28.20
N HIS A 464 -22.49 -42.05 28.39
CA HIS A 464 -21.30 -41.69 27.65
C HIS A 464 -21.38 -40.66 26.51
N ASP A 465 -20.63 -39.59 26.74
CA ASP A 465 -19.66 -38.98 25.82
C ASP A 465 -19.31 -39.82 24.58
N HIS A 466 -19.97 -39.53 23.47
CA HIS A 466 -19.36 -39.70 22.15
C HIS A 466 -19.87 -38.73 21.08
N ASP A 467 -20.87 -37.89 21.36
CA ASP A 467 -21.47 -37.01 20.34
C ASP A 467 -21.03 -35.54 20.41
N ASN A 468 -20.28 -35.13 21.44
CA ASN A 468 -19.97 -33.72 21.63
C ASN A 468 -18.78 -33.21 20.80
N THR A 469 -17.97 -34.09 20.21
CA THR A 469 -16.81 -33.67 19.40
C THR A 469 -17.24 -33.38 17.96
N LEU A 470 -18.07 -34.24 17.36
CA LEU A 470 -18.63 -34.00 16.03
C LEU A 470 -19.59 -32.81 16.06
N ASP A 471 -20.43 -32.68 17.09
CA ASP A 471 -21.40 -31.58 17.12
C ASP A 471 -20.74 -30.23 17.42
N ARG A 472 -19.62 -30.20 18.16
CA ARG A 472 -18.76 -29.00 18.30
C ARG A 472 -17.95 -28.72 17.03
N LEU A 473 -17.48 -29.73 16.31
CA LEU A 473 -16.84 -29.58 15.00
C LEU A 473 -17.83 -29.12 13.93
N HIS A 474 -19.07 -29.61 13.93
CA HIS A 474 -20.14 -29.20 13.03
C HIS A 474 -20.62 -27.78 13.35
N ARG A 475 -20.67 -27.37 14.62
CA ARG A 475 -20.95 -25.99 15.02
C ARG A 475 -19.79 -25.05 14.68
N ARG A 476 -18.53 -25.46 14.88
CA ARG A 476 -17.34 -24.70 14.42
C ARG A 476 -17.27 -24.63 12.88
N HIS A 477 -17.55 -25.71 12.15
CA HIS A 477 -17.64 -25.68 10.68
C HIS A 477 -18.82 -24.86 10.17
N ARG A 478 -19.97 -24.83 10.86
CA ARG A 478 -21.09 -23.94 10.51
C ARG A 478 -20.77 -22.47 10.81
N ALA A 479 -19.94 -22.18 11.81
CA ALA A 479 -19.47 -20.83 12.11
C ALA A 479 -18.36 -20.36 11.15
N GLN A 480 -17.40 -21.22 10.80
CA GLN A 480 -16.37 -20.96 9.77
C GLN A 480 -16.93 -20.90 8.35
N ARG A 481 -18.07 -21.55 8.07
CA ARG A 481 -18.80 -21.37 6.79
C ARG A 481 -19.25 -19.93 6.53
N ARG A 482 -19.20 -19.03 7.52
CA ARG A 482 -19.56 -17.62 7.39
C ARG A 482 -18.37 -16.68 7.12
N SER A 483 -17.12 -17.16 7.17
CA SER A 483 -15.91 -16.37 6.84
C SER A 483 -14.92 -17.20 6.00
N GLY A 484 -14.84 -16.90 4.69
CA GLY A 484 -13.86 -17.46 3.75
C GLY A 484 -14.30 -18.77 3.10
N GLN A 485 -14.57 -18.75 1.79
CA GLN A 485 -14.85 -19.95 0.99
C GLN A 485 -13.58 -20.40 0.26
N ASN A 486 -12.93 -21.47 0.74
CA ASN A 486 -11.88 -22.23 0.04
C ASN A 486 -12.42 -22.96 -1.21
N ASN A 487 -12.69 -22.24 -2.28
CA ASN A 487 -13.17 -22.86 -3.52
C ASN A 487 -11.98 -23.17 -4.46
N PRO A 488 -11.70 -24.45 -4.76
CA PRO A 488 -10.60 -24.81 -5.65
C PRO A 488 -10.92 -24.40 -7.09
N LEU A 489 -9.92 -23.82 -7.76
CA LEU A 489 -10.02 -23.38 -9.16
C LEU A 489 -10.32 -24.56 -10.10
N HIS A 490 -9.77 -25.74 -9.80
CA HIS A 490 -9.99 -26.98 -10.55
C HIS A 490 -9.71 -28.20 -9.66
N ILE A 491 -10.48 -29.28 -9.80
CA ILE A 491 -10.22 -30.59 -9.20
C ILE A 491 -10.41 -31.65 -10.27
N SER A 492 -9.43 -32.54 -10.42
CA SER A 492 -9.54 -33.80 -11.14
C SER A 492 -9.30 -34.96 -10.17
N ILE A 493 -10.14 -36.00 -10.22
CA ILE A 493 -10.04 -37.19 -9.36
C ILE A 493 -9.85 -38.39 -10.28
N PHE A 494 -8.84 -39.20 -9.97
CA PHE A 494 -8.49 -40.39 -10.72
C PHE A 494 -8.84 -41.63 -9.88
N PRO A 495 -9.64 -42.56 -10.40
CA PRO A 495 -9.93 -43.81 -9.71
C PRO A 495 -8.65 -44.62 -9.51
N SER A 496 -8.41 -45.06 -8.28
CA SER A 496 -7.34 -46.00 -7.93
C SER A 496 -7.83 -47.44 -8.07
N TYR A 497 -6.95 -48.35 -8.47
CA TYR A 497 -7.28 -49.77 -8.52
C TYR A 497 -7.36 -50.36 -7.11
N ASP A 498 -8.49 -50.94 -6.75
CA ASP A 498 -8.68 -51.67 -5.50
C ASP A 498 -8.55 -53.17 -5.74
N ALA A 499 -7.41 -53.73 -5.31
CA ALA A 499 -7.10 -55.15 -5.48
C ALA A 499 -8.06 -56.09 -4.73
N ALA A 500 -8.74 -55.60 -3.68
CA ALA A 500 -9.70 -56.40 -2.92
C ALA A 500 -11.05 -56.58 -3.65
N THR A 501 -11.42 -55.64 -4.51
CA THR A 501 -12.69 -55.63 -5.24
C THR A 501 -12.52 -55.75 -6.76
N ASN A 502 -11.27 -55.82 -7.25
CA ASN A 502 -10.89 -55.86 -8.67
C ASN A 502 -11.58 -54.76 -9.50
N SER A 503 -11.65 -53.55 -8.94
CA SER A 503 -12.37 -52.43 -9.55
C SER A 503 -11.59 -51.13 -9.41
N PHE A 504 -11.86 -50.18 -10.32
CA PHE A 504 -11.32 -48.82 -10.25
C PHE A 504 -12.33 -47.93 -9.56
N ALA A 505 -12.08 -47.60 -8.29
CA ALA A 505 -12.94 -46.75 -7.50
C ALA A 505 -12.09 -45.71 -6.74
N PRO A 506 -12.54 -44.43 -6.67
CA PRO A 506 -11.85 -43.43 -5.87
C PRO A 506 -11.97 -43.78 -4.38
N ILE A 507 -10.83 -43.74 -3.66
CA ILE A 507 -10.74 -44.12 -2.23
C ILE A 507 -11.62 -43.24 -1.33
N ARG A 508 -11.87 -42.00 -1.76
CA ARG A 508 -12.71 -41.02 -1.05
C ARG A 508 -13.72 -40.41 -2.02
N THR A 509 -14.85 -39.97 -1.48
CA THR A 509 -15.84 -39.25 -2.28
C THR A 509 -15.32 -37.87 -2.70
N PRO A 510 -15.85 -37.26 -3.77
CA PRO A 510 -15.45 -35.92 -4.19
C PRO A 510 -15.60 -34.85 -3.08
N LEU A 511 -16.63 -34.98 -2.23
CA LEU A 511 -16.81 -34.12 -1.07
C LEU A 511 -15.70 -34.31 -0.03
N GLN A 512 -15.31 -35.56 0.23
CA GLN A 512 -14.21 -35.86 1.15
C GLN A 512 -12.87 -35.34 0.61
N PHE A 513 -12.61 -35.46 -0.69
CA PHE A 513 -11.42 -34.85 -1.31
C PHE A 513 -11.47 -33.33 -1.27
N SER A 514 -12.63 -32.71 -1.43
CA SER A 514 -12.78 -31.25 -1.28
C SER A 514 -12.48 -30.78 0.14
N LEU A 515 -12.89 -31.54 1.15
CA LEU A 515 -12.59 -31.27 2.56
C LEU A 515 -11.11 -31.50 2.86
N LEU A 516 -10.53 -32.59 2.34
CA LEU A 516 -9.10 -32.88 2.45
C LEU A 516 -8.26 -31.79 1.78
N LEU A 517 -8.67 -31.33 0.61
CA LEU A 517 -8.01 -30.25 -0.10
C LEU A 517 -8.07 -28.96 0.72
N SER A 518 -9.22 -28.64 1.32
CA SER A 518 -9.33 -27.50 2.23
C SER A 518 -8.35 -27.62 3.40
N SER A 519 -8.20 -28.82 3.98
CA SER A 519 -7.26 -29.10 5.07
C SER A 519 -5.76 -29.16 4.67
N THR A 520 -5.45 -29.23 3.36
CA THR A 520 -4.06 -29.35 2.84
C THR A 520 -3.58 -28.12 2.12
N ILE A 521 -4.52 -27.38 1.49
CA ILE A 521 -4.44 -25.92 1.41
C ILE A 521 -4.02 -25.59 2.81
N ASP A 522 -4.70 -26.02 3.87
CA ASP A 522 -4.31 -25.70 5.22
C ASP A 522 -2.73 -25.79 5.49
N VAL A 523 -2.01 -26.76 4.97
CA VAL A 523 -0.57 -26.84 5.23
C VAL A 523 0.34 -25.78 4.53
N PHE A 524 -0.05 -25.08 3.44
CA PHE A 524 0.89 -24.11 2.81
C PHE A 524 1.07 -22.77 3.53
N GLU A 525 0.12 -22.25 4.31
CA GLU A 525 0.08 -20.84 4.73
C GLU A 525 0.90 -20.71 5.97
N LEU A 526 0.87 -21.76 6.75
CA LEU A 526 1.65 -21.85 7.94
C LEU A 526 3.05 -22.42 7.70
N ARG A 527 3.34 -23.07 6.55
CA ARG A 527 4.71 -23.32 6.09
C ARG A 527 5.30 -22.12 5.37
N ALA A 528 4.48 -21.35 4.65
CA ALA A 528 4.88 -20.05 4.08
C ALA A 528 5.25 -19.02 5.16
N LYS A 529 4.69 -19.15 6.38
CA LYS A 529 5.11 -18.36 7.56
C LYS A 529 6.52 -18.70 8.07
N HIS A 530 7.08 -19.86 7.72
CA HIS A 530 8.39 -20.32 8.23
C HIS A 530 9.50 -20.39 7.18
N ASN A 531 9.19 -20.44 5.87
CA ASN A 531 10.19 -20.49 4.80
C ASN A 531 10.02 -19.32 3.82
N ALA A 532 11.05 -18.48 3.71
CA ALA A 532 11.05 -17.23 2.93
C ALA A 532 11.36 -17.40 1.42
N VAL A 533 11.38 -18.62 0.89
CA VAL A 533 11.72 -18.89 -0.52
C VAL A 533 10.60 -19.68 -1.20
N SER A 534 10.17 -19.26 -2.39
CA SER A 534 9.27 -20.07 -3.22
C SER A 534 9.96 -21.37 -3.63
N GLY A 535 9.41 -22.51 -3.24
CA GLY A 535 9.97 -23.84 -3.53
C GLY A 535 8.99 -24.95 -3.16
N ASP A 536 9.23 -26.14 -3.70
CA ASP A 536 8.43 -27.35 -3.50
C ASP A 536 8.24 -27.63 -1.99
N PHE A 537 6.99 -27.68 -1.51
CA PHE A 537 6.69 -27.81 -0.07
C PHE A 537 6.69 -29.27 0.41
N GLY A 538 6.95 -30.23 -0.49
CA GLY A 538 7.02 -31.66 -0.17
C GLY A 538 5.70 -32.20 0.41
N LEU A 539 5.80 -33.17 1.32
CA LEU A 539 4.65 -33.80 1.97
C LEU A 539 3.94 -32.79 2.87
N LEU A 540 2.68 -32.48 2.55
CA LEU A 540 1.82 -31.59 3.31
C LEU A 540 1.10 -32.34 4.43
N HIS A 541 0.46 -33.46 4.10
CA HIS A 541 -0.35 -34.22 5.05
C HIS A 541 -0.32 -35.71 4.72
N ALA A 542 0.21 -36.53 5.63
CA ALA A 542 -0.05 -37.96 5.63
C ALA A 542 -1.46 -38.17 6.23
N VAL A 543 -2.44 -38.42 5.38
CA VAL A 543 -3.86 -38.44 5.73
C VAL A 543 -4.21 -39.70 6.50
N ASP A 544 -3.67 -40.82 6.03
CA ASP A 544 -3.71 -42.14 6.66
C ASP A 544 -2.60 -43.01 6.03
N ASP A 545 -2.53 -44.28 6.42
CA ASP A 545 -1.53 -45.24 5.91
C ASP A 545 -1.59 -45.45 4.37
N ARG A 546 -2.66 -44.97 3.70
CA ARG A 546 -2.91 -45.16 2.28
C ARG A 546 -2.81 -43.86 1.49
N LEU A 547 -3.13 -42.71 2.07
CA LEU A 547 -3.20 -41.43 1.35
C LEU A 547 -2.19 -40.41 1.88
N ALA A 548 -1.44 -39.80 0.97
CA ALA A 548 -0.52 -38.72 1.28
C ALA A 548 -0.71 -37.53 0.32
N ALA A 549 -0.82 -36.32 0.85
CA ALA A 549 -0.97 -35.08 0.11
C ALA A 549 0.35 -34.31 0.07
N TYR A 550 0.73 -33.84 -1.12
CA TYR A 550 1.96 -33.12 -1.40
C TYR A 550 1.66 -31.77 -2.07
N GLY A 551 2.55 -30.80 -1.90
CA GLY A 551 2.30 -29.42 -2.32
C GLY A 551 3.47 -28.75 -3.01
N ALA A 552 3.13 -27.89 -3.98
CA ALA A 552 4.03 -26.88 -4.53
C ALA A 552 3.29 -25.54 -4.69
N GLN A 553 4.00 -24.43 -4.56
CA GLN A 553 3.44 -23.09 -4.80
C GLN A 553 4.29 -22.36 -5.85
N THR A 554 3.62 -21.73 -6.82
CA THR A 554 4.28 -20.86 -7.79
C THR A 554 4.64 -19.52 -7.15
N ASN A 555 5.60 -18.80 -7.77
CA ASN A 555 5.93 -17.42 -7.42
C ASN A 555 4.73 -16.44 -7.58
N THR A 556 3.75 -16.79 -8.41
CA THR A 556 2.48 -16.05 -8.57
C THR A 556 1.44 -16.36 -7.50
N GLY A 557 1.76 -17.22 -6.52
CA GLY A 557 0.87 -17.56 -5.41
C GLY A 557 -0.22 -18.58 -5.75
N VAL A 558 -0.06 -19.32 -6.84
CA VAL A 558 -0.93 -20.45 -7.21
C VAL A 558 -0.43 -21.71 -6.50
N ARG A 559 -1.33 -22.40 -5.80
CA ARG A 559 -1.02 -23.59 -5.00
C ARG A 559 -1.46 -24.83 -5.76
N LEU A 560 -0.54 -25.77 -5.93
CA LEU A 560 -0.74 -27.06 -6.60
C LEU A 560 -0.66 -28.16 -5.56
N VAL A 561 -1.67 -29.04 -5.51
CA VAL A 561 -1.74 -30.16 -4.56
C VAL A 561 -1.89 -31.47 -5.31
N CYS A 562 -1.06 -32.45 -4.98
CA CYS A 562 -1.18 -33.83 -5.45
C CYS A 562 -1.52 -34.73 -4.25
N VAL A 563 -2.62 -35.47 -4.32
CA VAL A 563 -2.96 -36.50 -3.33
C VAL A 563 -2.70 -37.87 -3.96
N VAL A 564 -1.86 -38.67 -3.33
CA VAL A 564 -1.36 -39.94 -3.88
C VAL A 564 -1.82 -41.10 -3.00
N ASP A 565 -2.36 -42.14 -3.65
CA ASP A 565 -2.55 -43.45 -3.03
C ASP A 565 -1.22 -44.21 -3.01
N MET A 566 -0.77 -44.53 -1.80
CA MET A 566 0.51 -45.18 -1.53
C MET A 566 0.44 -46.71 -1.70
N ARG A 567 -0.75 -47.30 -1.94
CA ARG A 567 -0.94 -48.75 -2.17
C ARG A 567 -0.19 -49.29 -3.39
N GLY A 568 0.11 -48.45 -4.38
CA GLY A 568 0.81 -48.82 -5.61
C GLY A 568 2.31 -49.08 -5.46
N ARG A 569 2.90 -48.84 -4.28
CA ARG A 569 4.33 -49.10 -4.06
C ARG A 569 4.59 -50.60 -4.02
N ARG A 570 5.07 -51.16 -5.13
CA ARG A 570 5.77 -52.46 -5.08
C ARG A 570 6.99 -52.29 -4.16
N ILE A 571 6.88 -52.73 -2.91
CA ILE A 571 8.04 -52.89 -2.03
C ILE A 571 8.89 -54.00 -2.65
N GLY A 572 9.88 -53.63 -3.45
CA GLY A 572 10.82 -54.58 -4.07
C GLY A 572 11.21 -54.22 -5.50
N SER A 573 12.13 -53.27 -5.67
CA SER A 573 13.08 -53.28 -6.80
C SER A 573 14.26 -52.33 -6.54
N ALA A 574 14.96 -52.57 -5.44
CA ALA A 574 16.35 -52.14 -5.28
C ALA A 574 17.05 -53.06 -4.27
N ALA A 575 16.94 -54.37 -4.48
CA ALA A 575 17.81 -55.33 -3.83
C ALA A 575 19.11 -55.41 -4.64
N GLY A 576 20.08 -54.58 -4.24
CA GLY A 576 21.48 -54.66 -4.68
C GLY A 576 22.37 -54.58 -3.45
N SER A 577 22.59 -55.73 -2.80
CA SER A 577 23.66 -56.09 -1.85
C SER A 577 24.14 -55.05 -0.81
N LEU A 578 23.73 -55.27 0.45
CA LEU A 578 24.46 -54.82 1.65
C LEU A 578 25.61 -55.79 1.97
N PRO A 579 26.60 -55.36 2.78
CA PRO A 579 26.69 -56.03 4.08
C PRO A 579 26.58 -55.06 5.28
N SER A 580 25.82 -55.58 6.24
CA SER A 580 25.70 -55.35 7.69
C SER A 580 26.19 -54.07 8.39
N SER A 581 25.34 -53.69 9.35
CA SER A 581 25.58 -52.94 10.60
C SER A 581 25.29 -51.44 10.58
N ALA A 582 24.01 -51.10 10.53
CA ALA A 582 23.43 -49.98 11.28
C ALA A 582 21.91 -50.20 11.38
N ALA A 583 21.32 -49.73 12.48
CA ALA A 583 19.89 -49.83 12.80
C ALA A 583 18.94 -49.54 11.62
N PRO A 584 17.74 -50.13 11.59
CA PRO A 584 16.77 -49.84 10.52
C PRO A 584 16.49 -48.32 10.51
N PRO A 585 16.56 -47.66 9.34
CA PRO A 585 16.18 -46.25 9.27
C PRO A 585 14.69 -46.15 9.61
N PRO A 586 14.25 -45.05 10.26
CA PRO A 586 12.84 -44.87 10.53
C PRO A 586 12.09 -44.91 9.20
N ALA A 587 11.00 -45.68 9.16
CA ALA A 587 10.12 -45.77 8.01
C ALA A 587 9.53 -44.39 7.72
N VAL A 588 10.17 -43.61 6.85
CA VAL A 588 9.59 -42.40 6.31
C VAL A 588 8.51 -42.85 5.31
N SER A 589 7.28 -42.92 5.78
CA SER A 589 6.10 -43.17 4.96
C SER A 589 5.84 -41.96 4.06
N GLY A 590 6.37 -41.97 2.83
CA GLY A 590 6.16 -40.91 1.84
C GLY A 590 7.01 -41.08 0.56
N LEU A 591 6.56 -40.46 -0.55
CA LEU A 591 7.33 -40.28 -1.79
C LEU A 591 8.39 -39.20 -1.57
N ARG A 592 9.55 -39.35 -2.21
CA ARG A 592 10.59 -38.31 -2.17
C ARG A 592 10.17 -37.16 -3.08
N GLU A 593 10.58 -35.94 -2.70
CA GLU A 593 10.29 -34.71 -3.43
C GLU A 593 10.70 -34.79 -4.92
N ALA A 594 11.83 -35.45 -5.22
CA ALA A 594 12.32 -35.67 -6.57
C ALA A 594 11.36 -36.48 -7.47
N GLU A 595 10.51 -37.34 -6.91
CA GLU A 595 9.57 -38.20 -7.65
C GLU A 595 8.29 -37.46 -8.06
N LEU A 596 7.94 -36.38 -7.35
CA LEU A 596 6.74 -35.56 -7.59
C LEU A 596 7.02 -34.29 -8.40
N LYS A 597 8.28 -33.86 -8.45
CA LYS A 597 8.72 -32.69 -9.21
C LYS A 597 8.30 -32.69 -10.68
N PRO A 598 8.34 -33.82 -11.42
CA PRO A 598 7.85 -33.88 -12.80
C PRO A 598 6.35 -33.60 -12.93
N ALA A 599 5.53 -34.08 -11.98
CA ALA A 599 4.08 -33.83 -11.97
C ALA A 599 3.77 -32.35 -11.69
N PHE A 600 4.41 -31.74 -10.70
CA PHE A 600 4.20 -30.32 -10.40
C PHE A 600 4.65 -29.40 -11.55
N ARG A 601 5.77 -29.71 -12.21
CA ARG A 601 6.23 -28.98 -13.40
C ARG A 601 5.23 -29.09 -14.56
N ALA A 602 4.70 -30.28 -14.82
CA ALA A 602 3.71 -30.49 -15.88
C ALA A 602 2.41 -29.72 -15.59
N MET A 603 1.95 -29.72 -14.33
CA MET A 603 0.79 -28.95 -13.88
C MET A 603 1.00 -27.45 -14.03
N GLN A 604 2.17 -26.94 -13.64
CA GLN A 604 2.53 -25.53 -13.81
C GLN A 604 2.55 -25.14 -15.29
N ASN A 605 3.13 -25.96 -16.17
CA ASN A 605 3.17 -25.69 -17.61
C ASN A 605 1.78 -25.68 -18.26
N ALA A 606 0.88 -26.58 -17.85
CA ALA A 606 -0.51 -26.57 -18.31
C ALA A 606 -1.24 -25.30 -17.84
N TYR A 607 -0.98 -24.83 -16.62
CA TYR A 607 -1.55 -23.59 -16.11
C TYR A 607 -1.00 -22.35 -16.82
N VAL A 608 0.30 -22.30 -17.13
CA VAL A 608 0.90 -21.22 -17.94
C VAL A 608 0.30 -21.19 -19.35
N ARG A 609 0.09 -22.35 -19.99
CA ARG A 609 -0.59 -22.43 -21.29
C ARG A 609 -2.04 -21.94 -21.23
N LEU A 610 -2.73 -22.17 -20.11
CA LEU A 610 -4.06 -21.62 -19.88
C LEU A 610 -4.03 -20.09 -19.79
N LEU A 611 -3.05 -19.51 -19.08
CA LEU A 611 -2.88 -18.05 -18.97
C LEU A 611 -2.53 -17.37 -20.31
N GLN A 612 -1.88 -18.10 -21.22
CA GLN A 612 -1.57 -17.61 -22.57
C GLN A 612 -2.77 -17.63 -23.52
N ASN A 613 -3.90 -18.21 -23.11
CA ASN A 613 -5.12 -18.21 -23.91
C ASN A 613 -5.79 -16.82 -23.82
N PRO A 614 -5.96 -16.07 -24.92
CA PRO A 614 -6.54 -14.73 -24.91
C PRO A 614 -8.02 -14.70 -24.46
N PHE A 615 -8.70 -15.85 -24.44
CA PHE A 615 -10.08 -15.99 -23.96
C PHE A 615 -10.18 -16.46 -22.50
N PHE A 616 -9.05 -16.65 -21.82
CA PHE A 616 -9.01 -16.97 -20.40
C PHE A 616 -8.66 -15.72 -19.60
N GLU A 617 -9.61 -15.21 -18.83
CA GLU A 617 -9.39 -14.08 -17.92
C GLU A 617 -9.11 -14.60 -16.50
N PRO A 618 -7.87 -14.50 -15.98
CA PRO A 618 -7.52 -15.04 -14.67
C PRO A 618 -8.30 -14.39 -13.52
N ASP A 619 -8.72 -13.14 -13.70
CA ASP A 619 -9.45 -12.35 -12.71
C ASP A 619 -10.90 -12.83 -12.53
N GLU A 620 -11.54 -13.41 -13.55
CA GLU A 620 -12.89 -14.02 -13.42
C GLU A 620 -12.90 -15.26 -12.52
N HIS A 621 -11.77 -15.95 -12.44
CA HIS A 621 -11.57 -17.15 -11.64
C HIS A 621 -10.99 -16.81 -10.25
N THR A 622 -10.66 -15.54 -10.01
CA THR A 622 -10.09 -15.06 -8.75
C THR A 622 -11.18 -14.35 -7.93
N PRO A 623 -11.46 -14.75 -6.67
CA PRO A 623 -12.52 -14.13 -5.90
C PRO A 623 -12.15 -12.72 -5.45
N LEU A 624 -12.80 -11.69 -6.02
CA LEU A 624 -12.86 -10.35 -5.46
C LEU A 624 -13.76 -10.39 -4.21
N GLY A 625 -13.17 -10.31 -3.01
CA GLY A 625 -13.92 -10.21 -1.75
C GLY A 625 -14.33 -11.53 -1.07
N GLY A 626 -13.73 -12.67 -1.45
CA GLY A 626 -13.88 -13.92 -0.69
C GLY A 626 -15.20 -14.69 -0.89
N ARG A 627 -16.02 -14.33 -1.89
CA ARG A 627 -17.04 -15.25 -2.43
C ARG A 627 -16.45 -15.97 -3.63
N GLY A 628 -16.50 -17.31 -3.61
CA GLY A 628 -15.73 -18.20 -4.49
C GLY A 628 -15.69 -17.80 -5.97
N GLY A 629 -14.48 -17.68 -6.52
CA GLY A 629 -14.25 -17.40 -7.94
C GLY A 629 -14.80 -18.51 -8.83
N ARG A 630 -15.00 -18.22 -10.13
CA ARG A 630 -15.48 -19.24 -11.08
C ARG A 630 -14.48 -20.39 -11.15
N LYS A 631 -14.97 -21.63 -11.29
CA LYS A 631 -14.09 -22.79 -11.58
C LYS A 631 -13.55 -22.66 -13.01
N ILE A 632 -12.32 -23.12 -13.24
CA ILE A 632 -11.75 -23.20 -14.58
C ILE A 632 -12.57 -24.21 -15.39
N THR A 633 -13.25 -23.72 -16.43
CA THR A 633 -14.10 -24.50 -17.34
C THR A 633 -13.40 -24.86 -18.66
N SER A 634 -12.13 -24.45 -18.83
CA SER A 634 -11.35 -24.76 -20.04
C SER A 634 -11.20 -26.26 -20.25
N ARG A 635 -11.83 -26.77 -21.32
CA ARG A 635 -11.78 -28.20 -21.69
C ARG A 635 -10.35 -28.67 -21.96
N ARG A 636 -9.56 -27.87 -22.66
CA ARG A 636 -8.14 -28.16 -22.97
C ARG A 636 -7.31 -28.30 -21.69
N PHE A 637 -7.52 -27.42 -20.72
CA PHE A 637 -6.83 -27.49 -19.43
C PHE A 637 -7.25 -28.72 -18.62
N ALA A 638 -8.54 -29.06 -18.62
CA ALA A 638 -9.04 -30.27 -17.98
C ALA A 638 -8.48 -31.55 -18.62
N GLU A 639 -8.36 -31.59 -19.96
CA GLU A 639 -7.73 -32.69 -20.71
C GLU A 639 -6.23 -32.80 -20.40
N ASP A 640 -5.52 -31.68 -20.28
CA ASP A 640 -4.12 -31.65 -19.84
C ASP A 640 -3.95 -32.19 -18.41
N MET A 641 -4.81 -31.77 -17.45
CA MET A 641 -4.78 -32.28 -16.07
C MET A 641 -5.07 -33.78 -16.03
N LYS A 642 -6.02 -34.24 -16.85
CA LYS A 642 -6.36 -35.66 -16.96
C LYS A 642 -5.18 -36.48 -17.47
N ARG A 643 -4.55 -36.03 -18.56
CA ARG A 643 -3.38 -36.67 -19.18
C ARG A 643 -2.18 -36.75 -18.23
N ILE A 644 -1.95 -35.69 -17.44
CA ILE A 644 -0.89 -35.66 -16.42
C ILE A 644 -1.17 -36.69 -15.32
N GLY A 645 -2.40 -36.75 -14.81
CA GLY A 645 -2.77 -37.70 -13.75
C GLY A 645 -2.76 -39.16 -14.19
N GLU A 646 -3.19 -39.45 -15.43
CA GLU A 646 -3.16 -40.80 -16.01
C GLU A 646 -1.74 -41.25 -16.41
N GLY A 647 -0.88 -40.30 -16.83
CA GLY A 647 0.48 -40.59 -17.29
C GLY A 647 1.54 -40.60 -16.19
N TRP A 648 1.26 -40.06 -15.00
CA TRP A 648 2.23 -39.99 -13.92
C TRP A 648 2.26 -41.27 -13.07
N THR A 649 3.46 -41.79 -12.86
CA THR A 649 3.77 -42.80 -11.83
C THR A 649 5.13 -42.47 -11.18
N PRO A 650 5.40 -42.90 -9.93
CA PRO A 650 6.71 -42.69 -9.31
C PRO A 650 7.86 -43.23 -10.17
N GLY A 651 8.84 -42.37 -10.47
CA GLY A 651 9.97 -42.69 -11.35
C GLY A 651 9.87 -42.15 -12.78
N VAL A 652 8.71 -41.65 -13.21
CA VAL A 652 8.55 -40.97 -14.51
C VAL A 652 9.22 -39.59 -14.46
N THR A 653 10.19 -39.34 -15.34
CA THR A 653 10.98 -38.10 -15.34
C THR A 653 10.46 -37.02 -16.29
N ASN A 654 9.54 -37.37 -17.21
CA ASN A 654 8.98 -36.43 -18.16
C ASN A 654 7.49 -36.70 -18.44
N LEU A 655 6.67 -35.66 -18.39
CA LEU A 655 5.25 -35.64 -18.69
C LEU A 655 5.01 -34.45 -19.62
N GLY A 656 5.00 -34.70 -20.93
CA GLY A 656 4.88 -33.66 -21.97
C GLY A 656 3.51 -32.98 -22.01
#